data_AF-A0A3L7QK83-F1
#
_entry.id   AF-A0A3L7QK83-F1
#
_cell.length_a   1.000
_cell.length_b   1.000
_cell.length_c   1.000
_cell.angle_alpha   90.00
_cell.angle_beta   90.00
_cell.angle_gamma   90.00
#
_symmetry.space_group_name_H-M   'P 1'
#
loop_
_entity.id
_entity.type
_entity.pdbx_description
1 polymer ?
#
loop_
_entity_poly.entity_id
_entity_poly.type
_entity_poly.pdbx_seq_one_letter_code
_entity_poly.pdbx_strand_id
1 'polypeptide(L)'
;GEIEMIPGPIADPVLQRIAVGMVRRREQNATRRLASQNMINSFRRAELGENEIWLDRFSPQSVSVGFGEAGFHGSLGYEGKVVEICGGSMPHAISAHAPSRLVYDLNGRFETFRSRVAINDTAPDDATHAEFYVLADGIVSGVAKNVRPGQMPRIISVDVQGVQRLELLVQTRRWNSCHAVWADPVLISRRSATTEQFIVDGLQRAQITIPADRPKTDLCIATVGSKGFEGWIDDLFGSVCANAQCTQALLAIFSLGDSPEVRRVAEKYRAVVIPCRPLRALNASSKSVLYSAGHVLNADKFICLDADMLVLEDLRPIAAMIDAAPIGSILTCREANWARDLEQAVTSIYGGVPADISRLTGEESTRERRYPFIVNDGLFAGSRTALRALDNQIRCLSQPERWIDDPVANKPWRNQFILNLALAQADCGVEIDARYNIQAQSQSAEFMQSPAGITAHSHGMPAGVIHFNGVSKHQSPEWRGRYRSSPRPLTRTETASDGYEVFVKALRQWIGHTGMDALTWSFYGTSDGASANLVDASTFPLFATLHYLIRTNGCCRVIETGTARGVSAACIASAIAHRSGAAVVTIDMHSHADREKLWSGLPIEMRQCIVPRQHDAIDGLQFALSSGESYHAALLDTVHTAEHVLREFELARQLVCPGGLILVHDAILRNSTVDQALDAIQRQGYGVSRLWTADQGTPEDDRLGLAVIENRQRCLG
;
A
#
# COMPACT_ATOMS: atom_id res chain seq x y z
N GLY A 1 -5.20 -34.14 59.96
CA GLY A 1 -4.19 -33.10 59.72
C GLY A 1 -4.29 -32.72 58.27
N GLU A 2 -4.63 -31.46 57.99
CA GLU A 2 -4.61 -30.95 56.62
C GLU A 2 -3.16 -30.82 56.15
N ILE A 3 -2.84 -31.44 55.03
CA ILE A 3 -1.54 -31.28 54.37
C ILE A 3 -1.64 -30.03 53.51
N GLU A 4 -1.09 -28.93 54.02
CA GLU A 4 -0.93 -27.70 53.26
C GLU A 4 0.31 -27.86 52.36
N MET A 5 0.10 -27.99 51.05
CA MET A 5 1.19 -28.01 50.09
C MET A 5 1.59 -26.58 49.72
N ILE A 6 2.73 -26.12 50.25
CA ILE A 6 3.33 -24.84 49.88
C ILE A 6 4.28 -25.09 48.69
N PRO A 7 4.08 -24.44 47.52
CA PRO A 7 4.96 -24.63 46.38
C PRO A 7 6.39 -24.19 46.70
N GLY A 8 7.35 -25.11 46.58
CA GLY A 8 8.77 -24.81 46.66
C GLY A 8 9.29 -24.13 45.38
N PRO A 9 10.42 -23.42 45.44
CA PRO A 9 11.04 -22.82 44.26
C PRO A 9 11.46 -23.91 43.25
N ILE A 10 11.19 -23.68 41.96
CA ILE A 10 11.66 -24.55 40.88
C ILE A 10 13.16 -24.37 40.73
N ALA A 11 13.95 -25.36 41.14
CA ALA A 11 15.41 -25.31 41.11
C ALA A 11 16.01 -25.48 39.70
N ASP A 12 15.26 -26.05 38.76
CA ASP A 12 15.70 -26.25 37.39
C ASP A 12 15.52 -24.96 36.56
N PRO A 13 16.60 -24.38 35.99
CA PRO A 13 16.53 -23.11 35.25
C PRO A 13 15.73 -23.16 33.93
N VAL A 14 15.52 -24.35 33.37
CA VAL A 14 14.71 -24.57 32.16
C VAL A 14 13.24 -24.64 32.55
N LEU A 15 12.88 -25.44 33.55
CA LEU A 15 11.52 -25.51 34.07
C LEU A 15 11.07 -24.19 34.69
N GLN A 16 11.96 -23.46 35.36
CA GLN A 16 11.68 -22.13 35.88
C GLN A 16 11.38 -21.14 34.73
N ARG A 17 12.17 -21.17 33.64
CA ARG A 17 11.89 -20.35 32.44
C ARG A 17 10.56 -20.73 31.78
N ILE A 18 10.25 -22.01 31.67
CA ILE A 18 8.98 -22.50 31.11
C ILE A 18 7.80 -22.07 31.99
N ALA A 19 7.89 -22.24 33.32
CA ALA A 19 6.85 -21.87 34.27
C ALA A 19 6.62 -20.35 34.29
N VAL A 20 7.68 -19.54 34.30
CA VAL A 20 7.59 -18.07 34.17
C VAL A 20 6.95 -17.69 32.84
N GLY A 21 7.35 -18.34 31.73
CA GLY A 21 6.73 -18.14 30.42
C GLY A 21 5.24 -18.53 30.38
N MET A 22 4.84 -19.57 31.10
CA MET A 22 3.42 -19.97 31.24
C MET A 22 2.61 -18.97 32.06
N VAL A 23 3.16 -18.46 33.17
CA VAL A 23 2.52 -17.42 34.00
C VAL A 23 2.37 -16.12 33.20
N ARG A 24 3.42 -15.67 32.52
CA ARG A 24 3.36 -14.49 31.64
C ARG A 24 2.36 -14.66 30.51
N ARG A 25 2.29 -15.84 29.88
CA ARG A 25 1.26 -16.16 28.87
C ARG A 25 -0.15 -16.03 29.44
N ARG A 26 -0.40 -16.53 30.67
CA ARG A 26 -1.70 -16.37 31.34
C ARG A 26 -2.03 -14.89 31.60
N GLU A 27 -1.07 -14.09 32.05
CA GLU A 27 -1.26 -12.66 32.31
C GLU A 27 -1.48 -11.84 31.03
N GLN A 28 -0.72 -12.12 29.96
CA GLN A 28 -0.93 -11.50 28.65
C GLN A 28 -2.28 -11.88 28.05
N ASN A 29 -2.66 -13.16 28.12
CA ASN A 29 -3.97 -13.62 27.67
C ASN A 29 -5.10 -13.00 28.51
N ALA A 30 -4.91 -12.81 29.82
CA ALA A 30 -5.88 -12.11 30.67
C ALA A 30 -6.00 -10.62 30.30
N THR A 31 -4.89 -9.95 30.01
CA THR A 31 -4.87 -8.54 29.58
C THR A 31 -5.52 -8.38 28.20
N ARG A 32 -5.21 -9.27 27.25
CA ARG A 32 -5.85 -9.35 25.93
C ARG A 32 -7.34 -9.63 26.05
N ARG A 33 -7.75 -10.57 26.92
CA ARG A 33 -9.16 -10.84 27.24
C ARG A 33 -9.86 -9.61 27.77
N LEU A 34 -9.25 -8.88 28.71
CA LEU A 34 -9.83 -7.67 29.29
C LEU A 34 -9.96 -6.54 28.26
N ALA A 35 -8.93 -6.30 27.45
CA ALA A 35 -8.95 -5.32 26.37
C ALA A 35 -9.98 -5.70 25.28
N SER A 36 -10.04 -6.99 24.94
CA SER A 36 -11.01 -7.54 24.00
C SER A 36 -12.42 -7.41 24.55
N GLN A 37 -12.67 -7.76 25.81
CA GLN A 37 -13.97 -7.57 26.45
C GLN A 37 -14.36 -6.10 26.52
N ASN A 38 -13.43 -5.18 26.78
CA ASN A 38 -13.74 -3.75 26.72
C ASN A 38 -14.08 -3.27 25.30
N MET A 39 -13.38 -3.77 24.28
CA MET A 39 -13.67 -3.50 22.86
C MET A 39 -14.99 -4.16 22.41
N ILE A 40 -15.25 -5.40 22.85
CA ILE A 40 -16.49 -6.14 22.60
C ILE A 40 -17.65 -5.43 23.30
N ASN A 41 -17.45 -4.98 24.53
CA ASN A 41 -18.46 -4.26 25.30
C ASN A 41 -18.68 -2.85 24.79
N SER A 42 -17.67 -2.15 24.25
CA SER A 42 -17.90 -0.84 23.60
C SER A 42 -18.66 -1.00 22.28
N PHE A 43 -18.41 -2.08 21.54
CA PHE A 43 -19.17 -2.45 20.35
C PHE A 43 -20.61 -2.87 20.69
N ARG A 44 -20.81 -3.66 21.76
CA ARG A 44 -22.13 -4.14 22.25
C ARG A 44 -22.92 -3.14 23.08
N ARG A 45 -22.29 -2.11 23.68
CA ARG A 45 -22.99 -1.05 24.46
C ARG A 45 -23.81 -0.11 23.58
N ALA A 46 -23.60 -0.14 22.28
CA ALA A 46 -24.70 0.15 21.38
C ALA A 46 -25.60 -1.08 21.39
N GLU A 47 -26.69 -1.07 22.19
CA GLU A 47 -27.86 -1.87 21.79
C GLU A 47 -28.07 -1.60 20.30
N LEU A 48 -28.29 -2.64 19.48
CA LEU A 48 -28.58 -2.44 18.06
C LEU A 48 -29.59 -1.30 17.98
N GLY A 49 -29.20 -0.17 17.41
CA GLY A 49 -30.16 0.90 17.19
C GLY A 49 -31.30 0.34 16.36
N GLU A 50 -32.48 0.97 16.38
CA GLU A 50 -33.64 0.52 15.58
C GLU A 50 -33.32 0.29 14.08
N ASN A 51 -32.19 0.84 13.59
CA ASN A 51 -31.73 0.77 12.21
C ASN A 51 -30.59 -0.24 11.95
N GLU A 52 -30.11 -0.98 12.95
CA GLU A 52 -29.04 -1.97 12.77
C GLU A 52 -29.60 -3.40 12.75
N ILE A 53 -29.17 -4.22 11.78
CA ILE A 53 -29.63 -5.62 11.63
C ILE A 53 -28.40 -6.52 11.51
N TRP A 54 -28.36 -7.60 12.28
CA TRP A 54 -27.32 -8.62 12.15
C TRP A 54 -27.38 -9.31 10.79
N LEU A 55 -26.25 -9.33 10.08
CA LEU A 55 -26.14 -10.00 8.78
C LEU A 55 -26.28 -11.52 8.91
N ASP A 56 -25.87 -12.10 10.04
CA ASP A 56 -25.97 -13.54 10.29
C ASP A 56 -27.43 -14.05 10.36
N ARG A 57 -28.42 -13.15 10.41
CA ARG A 57 -29.86 -13.43 10.31
C ARG A 57 -30.39 -13.44 8.88
N PHE A 58 -29.61 -13.00 7.91
CA PHE A 58 -29.96 -13.09 6.50
C PHE A 58 -29.48 -14.42 5.93
N SER A 59 -30.30 -15.03 5.08
CA SER A 59 -29.85 -16.14 4.27
C SER A 59 -29.00 -15.60 3.11
N PRO A 60 -27.73 -16.00 2.99
CA PRO A 60 -26.95 -15.68 1.81
C PRO A 60 -27.56 -16.33 0.55
N GLN A 61 -27.48 -15.64 -0.58
CA GLN A 61 -27.84 -16.19 -1.89
C GLN A 61 -26.94 -17.36 -2.28
N SER A 62 -25.66 -17.29 -1.93
CA SER A 62 -24.70 -18.38 -2.14
C SER A 62 -23.63 -18.38 -1.07
N VAL A 63 -23.15 -19.57 -0.74
CA VAL A 63 -22.05 -19.81 0.21
C VAL A 63 -21.08 -20.81 -0.41
N SER A 64 -19.79 -20.49 -0.36
CA SER A 64 -18.70 -21.41 -0.66
C SER A 64 -17.67 -21.30 0.46
N VAL A 65 -17.15 -22.43 0.92
CA VAL A 65 -16.08 -22.52 1.92
C VAL A 65 -15.06 -23.54 1.48
N GLY A 66 -13.81 -23.37 1.93
CA GLY A 66 -12.72 -24.29 1.58
C GLY A 66 -12.81 -25.63 2.30
N PHE A 67 -13.51 -25.68 3.43
CA PHE A 67 -13.67 -26.89 4.24
C PHE A 67 -14.92 -26.82 5.12
N GLY A 68 -15.59 -27.96 5.28
CA GLY A 68 -16.78 -28.11 6.11
C GLY A 68 -17.98 -27.31 5.59
N GLU A 69 -18.79 -26.81 6.52
CA GLU A 69 -19.92 -25.92 6.24
C GLU A 69 -19.70 -24.55 6.89
N ALA A 70 -20.34 -23.51 6.36
CA ALA A 70 -20.33 -22.21 7.03
C ALA A 70 -21.17 -22.25 8.32
N GLY A 71 -20.62 -21.71 9.39
CA GLY A 71 -21.33 -21.53 10.65
C GLY A 71 -22.02 -20.17 10.73
N PHE A 72 -23.24 -20.14 11.27
CA PHE A 72 -24.04 -18.93 11.50
C PHE A 72 -24.48 -18.88 12.97
N HIS A 73 -24.89 -17.70 13.45
CA HIS A 73 -25.36 -17.50 14.83
C HIS A 73 -24.37 -17.97 15.90
N GLY A 74 -23.07 -17.71 15.65
CA GLY A 74 -22.01 -18.10 16.57
C GLY A 74 -21.61 -19.57 16.50
N SER A 75 -22.19 -20.37 15.61
CA SER A 75 -21.68 -21.71 15.28
C SER A 75 -20.39 -21.62 14.47
N LEU A 76 -19.47 -22.55 14.69
CA LEU A 76 -18.25 -22.70 13.88
C LEU A 76 -18.49 -23.47 12.58
N GLY A 77 -19.65 -24.12 12.43
CA GLY A 77 -20.03 -24.88 11.23
C GLY A 77 -19.59 -26.35 11.20
N TYR A 78 -18.92 -26.83 12.26
CA TYR A 78 -18.54 -28.25 12.40
C TYR A 78 -18.42 -28.66 13.87
N GLU A 79 -18.59 -29.96 14.13
CA GLU A 79 -18.38 -30.61 15.43
C GLU A 79 -19.15 -29.98 16.62
N GLY A 80 -20.22 -29.23 16.36
CA GLY A 80 -20.98 -28.53 17.40
C GLY A 80 -20.18 -27.45 18.15
N LYS A 81 -19.05 -27.00 17.59
CA LYS A 81 -18.20 -25.97 18.19
C LYS A 81 -18.80 -24.58 17.96
N VAL A 82 -18.45 -23.65 18.86
CA VAL A 82 -18.87 -22.25 18.82
C VAL A 82 -17.72 -21.34 18.46
N VAL A 83 -18.06 -20.14 18.01
CA VAL A 83 -17.11 -19.07 17.75
C VAL A 83 -16.67 -18.43 19.06
N GLU A 84 -15.38 -18.45 19.29
CA GLU A 84 -14.68 -17.80 20.39
C GLU A 84 -13.53 -16.95 19.84
N ILE A 85 -13.48 -15.69 20.27
CA ILE A 85 -12.38 -14.79 19.91
C ILE A 85 -11.86 -14.11 21.17
N CYS A 86 -10.55 -14.22 21.39
CA CYS A 86 -9.86 -13.68 22.56
C CYS A 86 -10.53 -14.12 23.89
N GLY A 87 -10.98 -15.37 23.96
CA GLY A 87 -11.63 -16.01 25.10
C GLY A 87 -13.10 -15.63 25.31
N GLY A 88 -13.70 -14.85 24.41
CA GLY A 88 -15.10 -14.46 24.47
C GLY A 88 -15.96 -15.15 23.41
N SER A 89 -17.09 -15.74 23.81
CA SER A 89 -18.07 -16.32 22.88
C SER A 89 -18.78 -15.23 22.07
N MET A 90 -18.95 -15.50 20.77
CA MET A 90 -19.56 -14.60 19.80
C MET A 90 -20.90 -15.19 19.32
N PRO A 91 -22.04 -14.75 19.88
CA PRO A 91 -23.35 -15.27 19.52
C PRO A 91 -23.83 -14.77 18.14
N HIS A 92 -23.28 -13.65 17.67
CA HIS A 92 -23.52 -13.11 16.34
C HIS A 92 -22.23 -13.20 15.55
N ALA A 93 -22.06 -14.30 14.84
CA ALA A 93 -20.88 -14.52 14.02
C ALA A 93 -21.19 -15.44 12.85
N ILE A 94 -20.45 -15.22 11.77
CA ILE A 94 -20.41 -16.09 10.61
C ILE A 94 -19.00 -16.67 10.55
N SER A 95 -18.88 -17.99 10.71
CA SER A 95 -17.62 -18.69 10.47
C SER A 95 -17.61 -19.26 9.06
N ALA A 96 -16.53 -19.04 8.32
CA ALA A 96 -16.42 -19.48 6.94
C ALA A 96 -14.97 -19.82 6.61
N HIS A 97 -14.64 -21.12 6.67
CA HIS A 97 -13.27 -21.59 6.46
C HIS A 97 -12.73 -21.14 5.11
N ALA A 98 -11.57 -20.47 5.09
CA ALA A 98 -10.99 -19.92 3.88
C ALA A 98 -10.41 -21.01 2.93
N PRO A 99 -10.35 -20.80 1.61
CA PRO A 99 -10.98 -19.69 0.89
C PRO A 99 -12.51 -19.77 0.97
N SER A 100 -13.19 -18.65 1.24
CA SER A 100 -14.64 -18.62 1.37
C SER A 100 -15.27 -17.40 0.72
N ARG A 101 -16.50 -17.55 0.23
CA ARG A 101 -17.29 -16.49 -0.39
C ARG A 101 -18.75 -16.63 0.03
N LEU A 102 -19.31 -15.58 0.60
CA LEU A 102 -20.73 -15.47 0.91
C LEU A 102 -21.31 -14.28 0.15
N VAL A 103 -22.44 -14.48 -0.52
CA VAL A 103 -23.10 -13.46 -1.33
C VAL A 103 -24.46 -13.14 -0.72
N TYR A 104 -24.73 -11.87 -0.48
CA TYR A 104 -25.98 -11.34 0.05
C TYR A 104 -26.59 -10.34 -0.92
N ASP A 105 -27.91 -10.34 -0.97
CA ASP A 105 -28.67 -9.33 -1.69
C ASP A 105 -29.18 -8.27 -0.72
N LEU A 106 -28.67 -7.06 -0.88
CA LEU A 106 -29.01 -5.90 -0.08
C LEU A 106 -30.22 -5.14 -0.62
N ASN A 107 -30.56 -5.31 -1.91
CA ASN A 107 -31.60 -4.57 -2.62
C ASN A 107 -31.49 -3.03 -2.46
N GLY A 108 -30.27 -2.49 -2.28
CA GLY A 108 -30.03 -1.06 -2.08
C GLY A 108 -30.57 -0.46 -0.78
N ARG A 109 -30.95 -1.27 0.22
CA ARG A 109 -31.69 -0.81 1.41
C ARG A 109 -30.83 -0.28 2.55
N PHE A 110 -29.52 -0.53 2.53
CA PHE A 110 -28.61 -0.25 3.63
C PHE A 110 -27.60 0.83 3.24
N GLU A 111 -27.06 1.54 4.23
CA GLU A 111 -26.01 2.55 4.02
C GLU A 111 -24.64 2.04 4.44
N THR A 112 -24.56 1.15 5.42
CA THR A 112 -23.26 0.69 5.93
C THR A 112 -23.29 -0.79 6.27
N PHE A 113 -22.27 -1.51 5.83
CA PHE A 113 -21.89 -2.81 6.37
C PHE A 113 -20.74 -2.63 7.34
N ARG A 114 -20.81 -3.25 8.52
CA ARG A 114 -19.74 -3.23 9.52
C ARG A 114 -19.57 -4.61 10.13
N SER A 115 -18.33 -5.07 10.29
CA SER A 115 -18.01 -6.32 10.98
C SER A 115 -16.66 -6.19 11.66
N ARG A 116 -16.43 -7.03 12.67
CA ARG A 116 -15.07 -7.37 13.07
C ARG A 116 -14.65 -8.64 12.36
N VAL A 117 -13.36 -8.80 12.11
CA VAL A 117 -12.80 -9.99 11.49
C VAL A 117 -11.68 -10.55 12.35
N ALA A 118 -11.64 -11.87 12.48
CA ALA A 118 -10.69 -12.59 13.31
C ALA A 118 -10.51 -14.03 12.82
N ILE A 119 -9.53 -14.72 13.39
CA ILE A 119 -9.46 -16.18 13.36
C ILE A 119 -9.95 -16.70 14.71
N ASN A 120 -10.78 -17.75 14.68
CA ASN A 120 -11.31 -18.39 15.89
C ASN A 120 -10.21 -18.92 16.80
N ASP A 121 -10.37 -18.82 18.12
CA ASP A 121 -9.34 -19.22 19.12
C ASP A 121 -8.96 -20.70 19.08
N THR A 122 -9.80 -21.54 18.45
CA THR A 122 -9.47 -22.95 18.18
C THR A 122 -8.32 -23.15 17.20
N ALA A 123 -7.97 -22.14 16.40
CA ALA A 123 -6.87 -22.23 15.45
C ALA A 123 -5.53 -22.13 16.21
N PRO A 124 -4.56 -23.03 15.96
CA PRO A 124 -3.25 -22.93 16.61
C PRO A 124 -2.51 -21.65 16.22
N ASP A 125 -1.72 -21.11 17.14
CA ASP A 125 -0.88 -19.93 16.88
C ASP A 125 0.06 -20.17 15.68
N ASP A 126 0.25 -19.13 14.87
CA ASP A 126 1.07 -19.11 13.64
C ASP A 126 0.73 -20.15 12.53
N ALA A 127 -0.29 -20.99 12.73
CA ALA A 127 -0.68 -22.02 11.77
C ALA A 127 -1.22 -21.43 10.46
N THR A 128 -1.90 -20.29 10.53
CA THR A 128 -2.66 -19.72 9.41
C THR A 128 -2.64 -18.18 9.43
N HIS A 129 -3.11 -17.59 8.34
CA HIS A 129 -3.55 -16.20 8.25
C HIS A 129 -4.74 -16.12 7.29
N ALA A 130 -5.54 -15.06 7.40
CA ALA A 130 -6.62 -14.77 6.47
C ALA A 130 -6.56 -13.32 5.99
N GLU A 131 -6.97 -13.11 4.75
CA GLU A 131 -7.24 -11.82 4.14
C GLU A 131 -8.75 -11.71 3.93
N PHE A 132 -9.38 -10.73 4.56
CA PHE A 132 -10.81 -10.49 4.48
C PHE A 132 -11.09 -9.35 3.50
N TYR A 133 -12.06 -9.56 2.63
CA TYR A 133 -12.51 -8.58 1.64
C TYR A 133 -14.02 -8.44 1.66
N VAL A 134 -14.47 -7.20 1.53
CA VAL A 134 -15.89 -6.86 1.37
C VAL A 134 -16.07 -6.23 0.00
N LEU A 135 -16.87 -6.87 -0.84
CA LEU A 135 -17.19 -6.39 -2.18
C LEU A 135 -18.61 -5.81 -2.17
N ALA A 136 -18.76 -4.64 -2.78
CA ALA A 136 -20.02 -3.96 -3.02
C ALA A 136 -20.23 -3.90 -4.54
N ASP A 137 -21.23 -4.64 -5.05
CA ASP A 137 -21.48 -4.79 -6.49
C ASP A 137 -20.22 -5.22 -7.28
N GLY A 138 -19.47 -6.15 -6.71
CA GLY A 138 -18.19 -6.62 -7.26
C GLY A 138 -16.98 -5.77 -6.87
N ILE A 139 -17.19 -4.55 -6.33
CA ILE A 139 -16.10 -3.61 -6.02
C ILE A 139 -15.56 -3.79 -4.61
N VAL A 140 -14.27 -4.13 -4.49
CA VAL A 140 -13.61 -4.26 -3.17
C VAL A 140 -13.57 -2.92 -2.44
N SER A 141 -14.45 -2.80 -1.44
CA SER A 141 -14.72 -1.57 -0.72
C SER A 141 -14.27 -1.63 0.75
N GLY A 142 -13.88 -2.81 1.23
CA GLY A 142 -13.26 -3.02 2.53
C GLY A 142 -12.24 -4.16 2.51
N VAL A 143 -11.16 -4.02 3.28
CA VAL A 143 -10.10 -5.03 3.37
C VAL A 143 -9.51 -5.10 4.78
N ALA A 144 -9.16 -6.30 5.24
CA ALA A 144 -8.26 -6.53 6.36
C ALA A 144 -7.29 -7.66 6.02
N LYS A 145 -6.01 -7.31 5.86
CA LYS A 145 -4.96 -8.25 5.46
C LYS A 145 -4.29 -8.93 6.65
N ASN A 146 -3.80 -10.14 6.43
CA ASN A 146 -2.92 -10.85 7.37
C ASN A 146 -3.50 -10.94 8.81
N VAL A 147 -4.79 -11.26 8.92
CA VAL A 147 -5.46 -11.55 10.21
C VAL A 147 -5.01 -12.93 10.68
N ARG A 148 -4.55 -13.05 11.93
CA ARG A 148 -3.96 -14.29 12.47
C ARG A 148 -4.64 -14.77 13.76
N PRO A 149 -4.47 -16.05 14.13
CA PRO A 149 -4.84 -16.54 15.46
C PRO A 149 -4.25 -15.67 16.58
N GLY A 150 -5.03 -15.49 17.65
CA GLY A 150 -4.60 -14.76 18.85
C GLY A 150 -4.46 -13.24 18.72
N GLN A 151 -4.71 -12.65 17.54
CA GLN A 151 -4.74 -11.20 17.34
C GLN A 151 -6.08 -10.60 17.79
N MET A 152 -6.06 -9.32 18.16
CA MET A 152 -7.29 -8.56 18.39
C MET A 152 -8.13 -8.51 17.10
N PRO A 153 -9.47 -8.62 17.20
CA PRO A 153 -10.34 -8.49 16.03
C PRO A 153 -10.12 -7.14 15.33
N ARG A 154 -10.12 -7.16 13.99
CA ARG A 154 -9.97 -5.95 13.17
C ARG A 154 -11.32 -5.48 12.67
N ILE A 155 -11.53 -4.16 12.61
CA ILE A 155 -12.79 -3.59 12.11
C ILE A 155 -12.73 -3.44 10.60
N ILE A 156 -13.81 -3.85 9.92
CA ILE A 156 -14.11 -3.47 8.53
C ILE A 156 -15.45 -2.73 8.55
N SER A 157 -15.46 -1.54 7.94
CA SER A 157 -16.67 -0.72 7.77
C SER A 157 -16.70 -0.18 6.35
N VAL A 158 -17.81 -0.42 5.65
CA VAL A 158 -17.97 -0.17 4.22
C VAL A 158 -19.27 0.56 3.97
N ASP A 159 -19.21 1.59 3.14
CA ASP A 159 -20.40 2.27 2.59
C ASP A 159 -21.05 1.33 1.57
N VAL A 160 -22.31 0.98 1.81
CA VAL A 160 -23.11 0.10 0.93
C VAL A 160 -24.37 0.79 0.43
N GLN A 161 -24.39 2.13 0.45
CA GLN A 161 -25.53 2.90 -0.04
C GLN A 161 -25.83 2.58 -1.52
N GLY A 162 -27.05 2.14 -1.79
CA GLY A 162 -27.50 1.80 -3.14
C GLY A 162 -26.97 0.48 -3.69
N VAL A 163 -26.11 -0.22 -2.93
CA VAL A 163 -25.49 -1.49 -3.34
C VAL A 163 -26.53 -2.59 -3.44
N GLN A 164 -26.49 -3.35 -4.53
CA GLN A 164 -27.41 -4.48 -4.74
C GLN A 164 -26.84 -5.75 -4.12
N ARG A 165 -25.58 -6.06 -4.37
CA ARG A 165 -24.90 -7.28 -3.92
C ARG A 165 -23.76 -6.96 -2.97
N LEU A 166 -23.79 -7.58 -1.79
CA LEU A 166 -22.69 -7.59 -0.83
C LEU A 166 -22.01 -8.96 -0.86
N GLU A 167 -20.69 -8.99 -0.97
CA GLU A 167 -19.92 -10.22 -0.88
C GLU A 167 -18.90 -10.16 0.23
N LEU A 168 -18.87 -11.21 1.05
CA LEU A 168 -17.89 -11.44 2.09
C LEU A 168 -16.93 -12.52 1.62
N LEU A 169 -15.70 -12.14 1.33
CA LEU A 169 -14.67 -13.03 0.79
C LEU A 169 -13.54 -13.17 1.81
N VAL A 170 -13.08 -14.40 2.02
CA VAL A 170 -11.87 -14.68 2.80
C VAL A 170 -10.89 -15.48 1.95
N GLN A 171 -9.64 -15.05 1.92
CA GLN A 171 -8.55 -15.74 1.24
C GLN A 171 -7.44 -16.11 2.23
N THR A 172 -6.65 -17.11 1.88
CA THR A 172 -5.48 -17.52 2.66
C THR A 172 -4.46 -18.23 1.76
N ARG A 173 -3.17 -18.06 2.08
CA ARG A 173 -2.09 -18.90 1.50
C ARG A 173 -1.71 -20.06 2.42
N ARG A 174 -2.25 -20.11 3.64
CA ARG A 174 -2.01 -21.17 4.64
C ARG A 174 -3.35 -21.71 5.11
N TRP A 175 -3.93 -22.59 4.29
CA TRP A 175 -5.32 -23.01 4.44
C TRP A 175 -5.59 -23.82 5.72
N ASN A 176 -4.61 -24.58 6.22
CA ASN A 176 -4.76 -25.44 7.40
C ASN A 176 -5.31 -24.66 8.62
N SER A 177 -6.43 -25.14 9.18
CA SER A 177 -7.08 -24.55 10.36
C SER A 177 -7.44 -23.07 10.21
N CYS A 178 -7.74 -22.61 8.99
CA CYS A 178 -8.13 -21.23 8.72
C CYS A 178 -9.61 -20.98 9.10
N HIS A 179 -9.88 -21.04 10.41
CA HIS A 179 -11.20 -20.83 11.00
C HIS A 179 -11.55 -19.34 11.01
N ALA A 180 -11.71 -18.76 9.83
CA ALA A 180 -11.99 -17.34 9.65
C ALA A 180 -13.41 -16.99 10.10
N VAL A 181 -13.54 -15.81 10.70
CA VAL A 181 -14.78 -15.35 11.34
C VAL A 181 -15.08 -13.90 10.99
N TRP A 182 -16.32 -13.66 10.55
CA TRP A 182 -16.97 -12.36 10.53
C TRP A 182 -17.78 -12.22 11.83
N ALA A 183 -17.24 -11.49 12.80
CA ALA A 183 -17.81 -11.35 14.14
C ALA A 183 -18.62 -10.05 14.28
N ASP A 184 -19.81 -10.17 14.86
CA ASP A 184 -20.81 -9.12 14.97
C ASP A 184 -21.05 -8.38 13.63
N PRO A 185 -21.33 -9.09 12.51
CA PRO A 185 -21.55 -8.45 11.23
C PRO A 185 -22.94 -7.79 11.21
N VAL A 186 -23.00 -6.48 10.93
CA VAL A 186 -24.22 -5.67 10.91
C VAL A 186 -24.40 -4.90 9.61
N LEU A 187 -25.65 -4.76 9.21
CA LEU A 187 -26.13 -3.83 8.20
C LEU A 187 -26.86 -2.68 8.88
N ILE A 188 -26.55 -1.45 8.49
CA ILE A 188 -27.09 -0.23 9.08
C ILE A 188 -27.94 0.48 8.03
N SER A 189 -29.21 0.72 8.36
CA SER A 189 -30.17 1.45 7.52
C SER A 189 -30.13 2.95 7.78
N ARG A 190 -30.63 3.72 6.80
CA ARG A 190 -30.55 5.19 6.76
C ARG A 190 -30.95 5.87 8.04
N ARG A 191 -30.03 6.66 8.60
CA ARG A 191 -30.38 7.68 9.59
C ARG A 191 -30.95 8.90 8.86
N SER A 192 -32.07 9.44 9.34
CA SER A 192 -32.46 10.81 8.98
C SER A 192 -31.36 11.75 9.50
N ALA A 193 -30.50 12.27 8.63
CA ALA A 193 -29.37 13.10 9.02
C ALA A 193 -29.67 14.58 8.74
N THR A 194 -29.95 15.33 9.79
CA THR A 194 -29.94 16.81 9.82
C THR A 194 -28.76 17.36 10.65
N THR A 195 -27.78 16.53 11.02
CA THR A 195 -26.62 16.93 11.82
C THR A 195 -25.30 16.78 11.08
N GLU A 196 -24.38 17.72 11.36
CA GLU A 196 -23.00 17.73 10.88
C GLU A 196 -22.28 16.43 11.32
N GLN A 197 -21.75 15.69 10.35
CA GLN A 197 -21.05 14.43 10.60
C GLN A 197 -19.58 14.68 10.88
N PHE A 198 -19.03 13.95 11.84
CA PHE A 198 -17.61 13.99 12.16
C PHE A 198 -17.08 12.60 12.51
N ILE A 199 -15.77 12.43 12.37
CA ILE A 199 -15.03 11.29 12.89
C ILE A 199 -13.92 11.79 13.82
N VAL A 200 -13.45 10.94 14.72
CA VAL A 200 -12.20 11.20 15.46
C VAL A 200 -11.11 10.37 14.78
N ASP A 201 -9.93 10.91 14.51
CA ASP A 201 -8.84 10.14 13.89
C ASP A 201 -8.36 8.97 14.78
N GLY A 202 -7.67 8.00 14.18
CA GLY A 202 -7.22 6.79 14.87
C GLY A 202 -6.31 7.02 16.09
N LEU A 203 -5.65 8.18 16.21
CA LEU A 203 -4.79 8.54 17.34
C LEU A 203 -5.42 9.57 18.28
N GLN A 204 -6.72 9.85 18.12
CA GLN A 204 -7.48 10.78 18.95
C GLN A 204 -6.83 12.17 19.06
N ARG A 205 -6.28 12.68 17.95
CA ARG A 205 -5.67 14.01 17.84
C ARG A 205 -6.68 15.09 17.51
N ALA A 206 -7.68 14.79 16.68
CA ALA A 206 -8.68 15.74 16.24
C ALA A 206 -10.01 15.06 15.91
N GLN A 207 -11.07 15.84 16.08
CA GLN A 207 -12.37 15.58 15.48
C GLN A 207 -12.38 16.21 14.09
N ILE A 208 -12.52 15.39 13.05
CA ILE A 208 -12.53 15.77 11.65
C ILE A 208 -13.98 15.89 11.18
N THR A 209 -14.39 17.08 10.75
CA THR A 209 -15.69 17.29 10.12
C THR A 209 -15.69 16.65 8.73
N ILE A 210 -16.72 15.85 8.44
CA ILE A 210 -16.94 15.29 7.10
C ILE A 210 -17.67 16.35 6.26
N PRO A 211 -17.10 16.80 5.14
CA PRO A 211 -17.80 17.72 4.24
C PRO A 211 -19.11 17.14 3.74
N ALA A 212 -20.16 17.96 3.67
CA ALA A 212 -21.46 17.53 3.12
C ALA A 212 -21.35 17.23 1.62
N ASP A 213 -20.66 18.11 0.86
CA ASP A 213 -20.32 17.88 -0.53
C ASP A 213 -18.98 17.16 -0.63
N ARG A 214 -18.97 16.02 -1.31
CA ARG A 214 -17.80 15.16 -1.50
C ARG A 214 -17.75 14.73 -2.97
N PRO A 215 -17.30 15.62 -3.87
CA PRO A 215 -17.24 15.31 -5.29
C PRO A 215 -16.38 14.06 -5.49
N LYS A 216 -16.85 13.14 -6.34
CA LYS A 216 -16.06 11.98 -6.70
C LYS A 216 -14.88 12.44 -7.57
N THR A 217 -13.67 12.02 -7.21
CA THR A 217 -12.45 12.27 -7.98
C THR A 217 -11.60 11.01 -8.04
N ASP A 218 -10.78 10.88 -9.07
CA ASP A 218 -9.84 9.75 -9.18
C ASP A 218 -8.71 9.87 -8.14
N LEU A 219 -8.09 11.05 -8.05
CA LEU A 219 -6.92 11.28 -7.19
C LEU A 219 -7.13 12.49 -6.27
N CYS A 220 -6.77 12.32 -4.99
CA CYS A 220 -6.63 13.41 -4.03
C CYS A 220 -5.18 13.53 -3.54
N ILE A 221 -4.64 14.75 -3.53
CA ILE A 221 -3.39 15.08 -2.85
C ILE A 221 -3.73 15.86 -1.59
N ALA A 222 -3.48 15.24 -0.43
CA ALA A 222 -3.90 15.76 0.86
C ALA A 222 -2.72 16.15 1.75
N THR A 223 -2.85 17.26 2.47
CA THR A 223 -1.92 17.69 3.50
C THR A 223 -2.65 18.14 4.76
N VAL A 224 -1.92 18.34 5.85
CA VAL A 224 -2.42 18.85 7.13
C VAL A 224 -1.94 20.29 7.32
N GLY A 225 -2.81 21.16 7.81
CA GLY A 225 -2.48 22.55 8.07
C GLY A 225 -2.82 22.99 9.49
N SER A 226 -2.04 23.93 10.01
CA SER A 226 -2.33 24.65 11.25
C SER A 226 -1.76 26.06 11.15
N LYS A 227 -2.14 26.95 12.06
CA LYS A 227 -1.54 28.29 12.15
C LYS A 227 0.00 28.19 12.21
N GLY A 228 0.69 28.98 11.38
CA GLY A 228 2.14 28.99 11.22
C GLY A 228 2.68 28.07 10.11
N PHE A 229 1.83 27.21 9.52
CA PHE A 229 2.19 26.34 8.39
C PHE A 229 1.66 26.84 7.04
N GLU A 230 0.87 27.91 7.01
CA GLU A 230 0.31 28.47 5.77
C GLU A 230 1.37 28.70 4.67
N GLY A 231 2.54 29.22 5.03
CA GLY A 231 3.62 29.47 4.08
C GLY A 231 4.26 28.20 3.53
N TRP A 232 4.27 27.12 4.31
CA TRP A 232 4.74 25.80 3.88
C TRP A 232 3.74 25.13 2.95
N ILE A 233 2.46 25.18 3.30
CA ILE A 233 1.38 24.64 2.46
C ILE A 233 1.30 25.37 1.12
N ASP A 234 1.50 26.70 1.12
CA ASP A 234 1.53 27.49 -0.11
C ASP A 234 2.68 27.05 -1.03
N ASP A 235 3.88 26.82 -0.48
CA ASP A 235 5.00 26.29 -1.25
C ASP A 235 4.77 24.84 -1.72
N LEU A 236 4.23 23.98 -0.87
CA LEU A 236 3.88 22.60 -1.21
C LEU A 236 2.90 22.57 -2.39
N PHE A 237 1.73 23.18 -2.26
CA PHE A 237 0.72 23.16 -3.32
C PHE A 237 1.17 23.91 -4.56
N GLY A 238 1.92 25.00 -4.42
CA GLY A 238 2.52 25.68 -5.56
C GLY A 238 3.50 24.79 -6.32
N SER A 239 4.30 23.99 -5.61
CA SER A 239 5.22 23.01 -6.21
C SER A 239 4.48 21.82 -6.83
N VAL A 240 3.38 21.35 -6.21
CA VAL A 240 2.49 20.32 -6.78
C VAL A 240 1.89 20.79 -8.11
N CYS A 241 1.30 21.99 -8.14
CA CYS A 241 0.72 22.55 -9.35
C CYS A 241 1.75 22.75 -10.47
N ALA A 242 3.00 23.05 -10.11
CA ALA A 242 4.07 23.27 -11.07
C ALA A 242 4.64 21.94 -11.63
N ASN A 243 4.80 20.92 -10.79
CA ASN A 243 5.69 19.81 -11.10
C ASN A 243 5.01 18.44 -11.12
N ALA A 244 3.97 18.22 -10.32
CA ALA A 244 3.43 16.87 -10.07
C ALA A 244 2.75 16.21 -11.27
N GLN A 245 2.37 16.98 -12.31
CA GLN A 245 1.62 16.52 -13.49
C GLN A 245 0.25 15.88 -13.17
N CYS A 246 -0.27 16.05 -11.95
CA CYS A 246 -1.59 15.57 -11.52
C CYS A 246 -2.64 16.69 -11.60
N THR A 247 -2.88 17.26 -12.78
CA THR A 247 -3.68 18.49 -12.97
C THR A 247 -5.15 18.34 -12.58
N GLN A 248 -5.69 17.12 -12.60
CA GLN A 248 -7.06 16.81 -12.20
C GLN A 248 -7.20 16.38 -10.73
N ALA A 249 -6.10 16.32 -9.97
CA ALA A 249 -6.16 15.90 -8.58
C ALA A 249 -6.89 16.93 -7.72
N LEU A 250 -7.74 16.44 -6.82
CA LEU A 250 -8.31 17.26 -5.76
C LEU A 250 -7.21 17.59 -4.75
N LEU A 251 -6.99 18.87 -4.47
CA LEU A 251 -6.12 19.29 -3.37
C LEU A 251 -6.94 19.42 -2.09
N ALA A 252 -6.45 18.90 -0.97
CA ALA A 252 -7.16 18.96 0.32
C ALA A 252 -6.25 19.34 1.49
N ILE A 253 -6.75 20.17 2.39
CA ILE A 253 -6.06 20.59 3.61
C ILE A 253 -6.89 20.19 4.84
N PHE A 254 -6.38 19.29 5.66
CA PHE A 254 -6.91 18.98 6.99
C PHE A 254 -6.48 20.09 7.95
N SER A 255 -7.34 21.08 8.15
CA SER A 255 -7.06 22.30 8.92
C SER A 255 -7.30 22.08 10.41
N LEU A 256 -6.22 21.91 11.18
CA LEU A 256 -6.21 21.82 12.64
C LEU A 256 -6.41 23.19 13.26
N GLY A 257 -7.62 23.41 13.79
CA GLY A 257 -8.07 24.70 14.30
C GLY A 257 -8.49 25.67 13.19
N ASP A 258 -8.85 26.88 13.59
CA ASP A 258 -9.31 27.92 12.67
C ASP A 258 -8.14 28.82 12.23
N SER A 259 -7.89 28.90 10.92
CA SER A 259 -6.88 29.80 10.35
C SER A 259 -7.38 30.44 9.05
N PRO A 260 -7.64 31.77 9.06
CA PRO A 260 -7.94 32.54 7.84
C PRO A 260 -6.84 32.45 6.79
N GLU A 261 -5.58 32.34 7.21
CA GLU A 261 -4.43 32.25 6.31
C GLU A 261 -4.41 30.91 5.55
N VAL A 262 -4.67 29.80 6.24
CA VAL A 262 -4.81 28.49 5.60
C VAL A 262 -5.96 28.50 4.60
N ARG A 263 -7.11 29.12 4.92
CA ARG A 263 -8.22 29.30 3.98
C ARG A 263 -7.81 30.10 2.74
N ARG A 264 -7.07 31.19 2.91
CA ARG A 264 -6.54 32.00 1.79
C ARG A 264 -5.63 31.20 0.86
N VAL A 265 -4.77 30.35 1.42
CA VAL A 265 -3.92 29.44 0.64
C VAL A 265 -4.79 28.41 -0.08
N ALA A 266 -5.80 27.85 0.60
CA ALA A 266 -6.73 26.91 -0.03
C ALA A 266 -7.46 27.54 -1.24
N GLU A 267 -7.95 28.77 -1.09
CA GLU A 267 -8.60 29.53 -2.18
C GLU A 267 -7.67 29.72 -3.38
N LYS A 268 -6.40 30.09 -3.14
CA LYS A 268 -5.38 30.27 -4.19
C LYS A 268 -5.22 29.03 -5.07
N TYR A 269 -5.28 27.84 -4.47
CA TYR A 269 -5.08 26.56 -5.15
C TYR A 269 -6.38 25.78 -5.43
N ARG A 270 -7.55 26.37 -5.12
CA ARG A 270 -8.86 25.69 -5.18
C ARG A 270 -8.89 24.37 -4.38
N ALA A 271 -8.17 24.35 -3.26
CA ALA A 271 -8.14 23.21 -2.36
C ALA A 271 -9.36 23.18 -1.44
N VAL A 272 -9.82 21.98 -1.10
CA VAL A 272 -10.88 21.79 -0.11
C VAL A 272 -10.29 21.85 1.29
N VAL A 273 -10.90 22.66 2.16
CA VAL A 273 -10.52 22.75 3.57
C VAL A 273 -11.39 21.80 4.37
N ILE A 274 -10.76 20.90 5.11
CA ILE A 274 -11.41 19.96 6.02
C ILE A 274 -11.21 20.45 7.46
N PRO A 275 -12.27 20.95 8.12
CA PRO A 275 -12.15 21.42 9.50
C PRO A 275 -11.79 20.27 10.45
N CYS A 276 -10.73 20.45 11.22
CA CYS A 276 -10.28 19.50 12.24
C CYS A 276 -10.21 20.23 13.58
N ARG A 277 -11.11 19.91 14.51
CA ARG A 277 -11.06 20.44 15.88
C ARG A 277 -10.06 19.64 16.70
N PRO A 278 -8.93 20.24 17.16
CA PRO A 278 -7.94 19.51 17.94
C PRO A 278 -8.52 19.03 19.28
N LEU A 279 -8.23 17.78 19.63
CA LEU A 279 -8.57 17.17 20.93
C LEU A 279 -7.38 17.20 21.91
N ARG A 280 -6.18 17.47 21.39
CA ARG A 280 -4.91 17.52 22.12
C ARG A 280 -4.08 18.71 21.65
N ALA A 281 -3.04 19.06 22.42
CA ALA A 281 -2.09 20.08 22.01
C ALA A 281 -1.40 19.68 20.69
N LEU A 282 -1.25 20.65 19.78
CA LEU A 282 -0.66 20.41 18.48
C LEU A 282 0.83 20.07 18.62
N ASN A 283 1.23 19.01 17.92
CA ASN A 283 2.61 18.53 17.85
C ASN A 283 2.82 17.75 16.54
N ALA A 284 4.02 17.23 16.32
CA ALA A 284 4.36 16.46 15.11
C ALA A 284 3.40 15.29 14.84
N SER A 285 2.80 14.68 15.87
CA SER A 285 1.86 13.57 15.74
C SER A 285 0.45 13.98 15.29
N SER A 286 0.16 15.29 15.23
CA SER A 286 -1.15 15.80 14.81
C SER A 286 -1.42 15.57 13.32
N LYS A 287 -0.38 15.29 12.51
CA LYS A 287 -0.54 14.92 11.10
C LYS A 287 -1.21 13.57 10.86
N SER A 288 -1.35 12.74 11.90
CA SER A 288 -2.07 11.46 11.84
C SER A 288 -3.52 11.57 11.39
N VAL A 289 -4.13 12.76 11.41
CA VAL A 289 -5.43 13.01 10.78
C VAL A 289 -5.47 12.60 9.31
N LEU A 290 -4.33 12.63 8.61
CA LEU A 290 -4.21 12.20 7.22
C LEU A 290 -4.46 10.70 7.03
N TYR A 291 -4.22 9.86 8.06
CA TYR A 291 -4.53 8.42 7.98
C TYR A 291 -6.03 8.19 7.76
N SER A 292 -6.87 9.08 8.28
CA SER A 292 -8.33 9.00 8.13
C SER A 292 -8.85 9.62 6.82
N ALA A 293 -8.00 10.08 5.90
CA ALA A 293 -8.45 10.80 4.69
C ALA A 293 -9.43 9.99 3.81
N GLY A 294 -9.23 8.67 3.71
CA GLY A 294 -10.13 7.77 2.97
C GLY A 294 -11.54 7.65 3.55
N HIS A 295 -11.75 7.99 4.83
CA HIS A 295 -13.08 8.07 5.46
C HIS A 295 -13.78 9.40 5.17
N VAL A 296 -13.02 10.46 4.89
CA VAL A 296 -13.52 11.84 4.83
C VAL A 296 -13.83 12.26 3.40
N LEU A 297 -12.91 11.99 2.47
CA LEU A 297 -12.99 12.43 1.08
C LEU A 297 -13.47 11.29 0.17
N ASN A 298 -14.08 11.66 -0.96
CA ASN A 298 -14.59 10.74 -1.97
C ASN A 298 -13.63 10.66 -3.17
N ALA A 299 -12.38 10.27 -2.91
CA ALA A 299 -11.38 10.02 -3.93
C ALA A 299 -11.08 8.52 -4.03
N ASP A 300 -10.77 8.01 -5.22
CA ASP A 300 -10.40 6.60 -5.40
C ASP A 300 -8.95 6.33 -4.93
N LYS A 301 -8.05 7.31 -5.13
CA LYS A 301 -6.63 7.28 -4.76
C LYS A 301 -6.24 8.49 -3.91
N PHE A 302 -5.25 8.29 -3.04
CA PHE A 302 -4.69 9.33 -2.18
C PHE A 302 -3.17 9.36 -2.25
N ILE A 303 -2.61 10.57 -2.32
CA ILE A 303 -1.21 10.87 -1.99
C ILE A 303 -1.24 11.87 -0.83
N CYS A 304 -0.79 11.44 0.34
CA CYS A 304 -0.72 12.25 1.54
C CYS A 304 0.72 12.77 1.72
N LEU A 305 0.86 14.08 1.89
CA LEU A 305 2.14 14.77 2.01
C LEU A 305 2.18 15.63 3.27
N ASP A 306 3.30 15.61 3.98
CA ASP A 306 3.59 16.57 5.04
C ASP A 306 3.63 18.00 4.47
N ALA A 307 3.19 18.98 5.27
CA ALA A 307 3.07 20.36 4.82
C ALA A 307 4.41 21.00 4.46
N ASP A 308 5.50 20.55 5.08
CA ASP A 308 6.88 21.03 4.91
C ASP A 308 7.64 20.24 3.83
N MET A 309 6.95 19.92 2.73
CA MET A 309 7.52 19.28 1.56
C MET A 309 7.56 20.20 0.33
N LEU A 310 8.51 19.94 -0.58
CA LEU A 310 8.54 20.51 -1.93
C LEU A 310 8.52 19.39 -2.97
N VAL A 311 7.57 19.44 -3.89
CA VAL A 311 7.44 18.50 -5.02
C VAL A 311 8.16 19.11 -6.22
N LEU A 312 9.22 18.45 -6.67
CA LEU A 312 10.09 18.90 -7.77
C LEU A 312 9.94 18.03 -9.03
N GLU A 313 9.26 16.88 -8.94
CA GLU A 313 9.02 15.97 -10.04
C GLU A 313 7.56 15.50 -10.16
N ASP A 314 7.31 14.71 -11.20
CA ASP A 314 6.05 14.06 -11.53
C ASP A 314 5.62 13.04 -10.46
N LEU A 315 4.35 13.08 -10.04
CA LEU A 315 3.75 12.17 -9.06
C LEU A 315 2.80 11.14 -9.69
N ARG A 316 2.55 11.18 -11.00
CA ARG A 316 1.78 10.15 -11.72
C ARG A 316 2.32 8.72 -11.56
N PRO A 317 3.65 8.47 -11.44
CA PRO A 317 4.14 7.14 -11.12
C PRO A 317 3.54 6.58 -9.83
N ILE A 318 3.37 7.41 -8.79
CA ILE A 318 2.77 6.97 -7.52
C ILE A 318 1.30 6.60 -7.74
N ALA A 319 0.55 7.42 -8.49
CA ALA A 319 -0.85 7.13 -8.79
C ALA A 319 -1.01 5.82 -9.58
N ALA A 320 -0.19 5.59 -10.60
CA ALA A 320 -0.19 4.35 -11.37
C ALA A 320 0.20 3.14 -10.50
N MET A 321 1.18 3.29 -9.61
CA MET A 321 1.58 2.24 -8.68
C MET A 321 0.47 1.91 -7.66
N ILE A 322 -0.40 2.85 -7.29
CA ILE A 322 -1.57 2.53 -6.43
C ILE A 322 -2.48 1.54 -7.15
N ASP A 323 -2.77 1.78 -8.43
CA ASP A 323 -3.62 0.93 -9.26
C ASP A 323 -2.96 -0.44 -9.54
N ALA A 324 -1.63 -0.48 -9.59
CA ALA A 324 -0.83 -1.69 -9.79
C ALA A 324 -0.37 -2.37 -8.50
N ALA A 325 -0.74 -1.89 -7.31
CA ALA A 325 -0.36 -2.51 -6.05
C ALA A 325 -1.46 -3.48 -5.58
N PRO A 326 -1.11 -4.52 -4.77
CA PRO A 326 -2.14 -5.41 -4.24
C PRO A 326 -3.16 -4.61 -3.41
N ILE A 327 -4.46 -4.92 -3.56
CA ILE A 327 -5.55 -4.21 -2.89
C ILE A 327 -5.26 -4.03 -1.39
N GLY A 328 -5.36 -2.81 -0.87
CA GLY A 328 -5.08 -2.51 0.53
C GLY A 328 -3.63 -2.16 0.85
N SER A 329 -2.78 -2.03 -0.17
CA SER A 329 -1.39 -1.60 -0.01
C SER A 329 -1.25 -0.11 0.30
N ILE A 330 -0.26 0.21 1.14
CA ILE A 330 0.18 1.57 1.46
C ILE A 330 1.58 1.75 0.87
N LEU A 331 1.68 2.62 -0.12
CA LEU A 331 2.91 3.00 -0.79
C LEU A 331 3.61 4.09 0.02
N THR A 332 4.89 3.93 0.32
CA THR A 332 5.64 4.91 1.11
C THR A 332 7.14 4.70 0.95
N CYS A 333 7.94 5.60 1.52
CA CYS A 333 9.39 5.57 1.43
C CYS A 333 10.02 5.11 2.74
N ARG A 334 11.17 4.44 2.63
CA ARG A 334 11.97 3.99 3.76
C ARG A 334 12.44 5.17 4.63
N GLU A 335 12.55 4.93 5.93
CA GLU A 335 13.15 5.85 6.88
C GLU A 335 14.65 6.00 6.59
N ALA A 336 15.11 7.25 6.44
CA ALA A 336 16.49 7.56 6.02
C ALA A 336 17.53 7.26 7.11
N ASN A 337 17.14 7.33 8.39
CA ASN A 337 18.03 6.94 9.49
C ASN A 337 18.32 5.43 9.55
N TRP A 338 17.60 4.65 8.73
CA TRP A 338 17.71 3.20 8.55
C TRP A 338 17.52 2.37 9.84
N ALA A 339 16.77 1.29 9.70
CA ALA A 339 16.73 0.21 10.67
C ALA A 339 16.49 -1.08 9.90
N ARG A 340 17.14 -2.16 10.34
CA ARG A 340 16.99 -3.50 9.78
C ARG A 340 15.55 -3.98 9.88
N ASP A 341 14.95 -3.78 11.05
CA ASP A 341 13.62 -4.25 11.38
C ASP A 341 12.94 -3.37 12.44
N LEU A 342 11.66 -3.64 12.73
CA LEU A 342 10.86 -2.84 13.66
C LEU A 342 11.42 -2.90 15.08
N GLU A 343 11.96 -4.04 15.50
CA GLU A 343 12.60 -4.21 16.81
C GLU A 343 13.82 -3.29 16.97
N GLN A 344 14.69 -3.21 15.96
CA GLN A 344 15.80 -2.26 15.98
C GLN A 344 15.30 -0.81 15.93
N ALA A 345 14.29 -0.50 15.10
CA ALA A 345 13.77 0.86 14.97
C ALA A 345 13.23 1.41 16.30
N VAL A 346 12.62 0.56 17.14
CA VAL A 346 12.17 0.94 18.48
C VAL A 346 13.31 1.56 19.29
N THR A 347 14.50 0.98 19.26
CA THR A 347 15.63 1.48 20.05
C THR A 347 16.41 2.57 19.32
N SER A 348 16.70 2.41 18.02
CA SER A 348 17.58 3.31 17.27
C SER A 348 16.89 4.59 16.81
N ILE A 349 15.60 4.57 16.51
CA ILE A 349 14.85 5.71 15.94
C ILE A 349 13.87 6.30 16.96
N TYR A 350 13.20 5.46 17.74
CA TYR A 350 12.11 5.89 18.63
C TYR A 350 12.51 5.99 20.11
N GLY A 351 13.78 5.76 20.46
CA GLY A 351 14.31 5.91 21.81
C GLY A 351 13.71 4.95 22.84
N GLY A 352 13.11 3.85 22.40
CA GLY A 352 12.58 2.78 23.25
C GLY A 352 13.64 1.76 23.67
N VAL A 353 13.16 0.72 24.35
CA VAL A 353 13.96 -0.44 24.78
C VAL A 353 13.39 -1.73 24.17
N PRO A 354 14.15 -2.83 24.03
CA PRO A 354 13.64 -4.07 23.43
C PRO A 354 12.40 -4.67 24.14
N ALA A 355 12.24 -4.41 25.44
CA ALA A 355 11.04 -4.83 26.17
C ALA A 355 9.76 -4.12 25.68
N ASP A 356 9.88 -2.92 25.11
CA ASP A 356 8.75 -2.16 24.61
C ASP A 356 8.06 -2.88 23.46
N ILE A 357 8.80 -3.37 22.45
CA ILE A 357 8.17 -4.05 21.30
C ILE A 357 7.45 -5.33 21.75
N SER A 358 7.97 -6.01 22.77
CA SER A 358 7.35 -7.21 23.37
C SER A 358 6.01 -6.89 24.03
N ARG A 359 5.90 -5.72 24.70
CA ARG A 359 4.64 -5.25 25.28
C ARG A 359 3.58 -4.96 24.21
N LEU A 360 3.97 -4.48 23.05
CA LEU A 360 3.04 -4.04 21.99
C LEU A 360 2.63 -5.16 21.04
N THR A 361 3.57 -6.03 20.72
CA THR A 361 3.36 -7.13 19.76
C THR A 361 3.05 -8.46 20.45
N GLY A 362 3.35 -8.59 21.76
CA GLY A 362 3.36 -9.84 22.50
C GLY A 362 4.73 -10.49 22.50
N GLU A 363 5.08 -11.23 23.57
CA GLU A 363 6.43 -11.79 23.77
C GLU A 363 6.85 -12.79 22.67
N GLU A 364 5.91 -13.50 22.06
CA GLU A 364 6.15 -14.52 21.03
C GLU A 364 6.09 -14.00 19.58
N SER A 365 5.68 -12.75 19.38
CA SER A 365 5.53 -12.16 18.04
C SER A 365 6.89 -11.92 17.38
N THR A 366 7.36 -12.86 16.57
CA THR A 366 8.65 -12.74 15.87
C THR A 366 8.54 -11.98 14.54
N ARG A 367 7.43 -12.07 13.82
CA ARG A 367 7.30 -11.51 12.46
C ARG A 367 7.20 -9.99 12.45
N GLU A 368 6.30 -9.41 13.24
CA GLU A 368 6.10 -7.96 13.33
C GLU A 368 7.40 -7.28 13.79
N ARG A 369 8.13 -7.92 14.72
CA ARG A 369 9.45 -7.45 15.17
C ARG A 369 10.51 -7.47 14.08
N ARG A 370 10.48 -8.50 13.24
CA ARG A 370 11.38 -8.70 12.09
C ARG A 370 10.89 -8.01 10.83
N TYR A 371 9.81 -7.20 10.90
CA TYR A 371 9.29 -6.47 9.76
C TYR A 371 10.35 -5.50 9.23
N PRO A 372 10.84 -5.68 7.99
CA PRO A 372 12.07 -5.02 7.54
C PRO A 372 11.83 -3.65 6.88
N PHE A 373 10.58 -3.28 6.61
CA PHE A 373 10.27 -2.06 5.88
C PHE A 373 9.88 -0.93 6.82
N ILE A 374 10.89 -0.31 7.43
CA ILE A 374 10.69 0.83 8.33
C ILE A 374 10.60 2.12 7.52
N VAL A 375 9.53 2.87 7.72
CA VAL A 375 9.11 3.96 6.83
C VAL A 375 9.09 5.29 7.55
N ASN A 376 9.27 6.36 6.78
CA ASN A 376 8.94 7.72 7.20
C ASN A 376 7.52 8.07 6.71
N ASP A 377 6.72 8.68 7.57
CA ASP A 377 5.31 8.96 7.31
C ASP A 377 5.05 10.33 6.66
N GLY A 378 6.10 10.98 6.14
CA GLY A 378 5.96 12.26 5.44
C GLY A 378 5.26 12.14 4.09
N LEU A 379 5.48 11.03 3.38
CA LEU A 379 4.74 10.67 2.18
C LEU A 379 4.19 9.26 2.34
N PHE A 380 2.89 9.12 2.17
CA PHE A 380 2.25 7.81 2.00
C PHE A 380 1.09 7.93 1.01
N ALA A 381 0.81 6.86 0.30
CA ALA A 381 -0.18 6.82 -0.75
C ALA A 381 -0.89 5.47 -0.79
N GLY A 382 -2.09 5.44 -1.35
CA GLY A 382 -2.89 4.23 -1.44
C GLY A 382 -4.28 4.48 -1.98
N SER A 383 -5.02 3.41 -2.26
CA SER A 383 -6.44 3.54 -2.61
C SER A 383 -7.26 3.96 -1.39
N ARG A 384 -8.47 4.45 -1.60
CA ARG A 384 -9.42 4.76 -0.53
C ARG A 384 -9.60 3.58 0.43
N THR A 385 -9.74 2.38 -0.13
CA THR A 385 -9.89 1.13 0.62
C THR A 385 -8.65 0.84 1.46
N ALA A 386 -7.44 1.11 0.94
CA ALA A 386 -6.19 0.95 1.68
C ALA A 386 -6.07 1.94 2.86
N LEU A 387 -6.36 3.22 2.65
CA LEU A 387 -6.31 4.22 3.74
C LEU A 387 -7.33 3.91 4.84
N ARG A 388 -8.56 3.51 4.47
CA ARG A 388 -9.57 3.06 5.44
C ARG A 388 -9.10 1.84 6.24
N ALA A 389 -8.47 0.88 5.58
CA ALA A 389 -7.92 -0.29 6.24
C ALA A 389 -6.77 0.06 7.20
N LEU A 390 -5.89 0.99 6.79
CA LEU A 390 -4.81 1.51 7.65
C LEU A 390 -5.38 2.20 8.89
N ASP A 391 -6.33 3.12 8.72
CA ASP A 391 -6.96 3.83 9.84
C ASP A 391 -7.69 2.86 10.78
N ASN A 392 -8.44 1.89 10.23
CA ASN A 392 -9.06 0.82 11.02
C ASN A 392 -8.03 -0.03 11.78
N GLN A 393 -6.90 -0.37 11.16
CA GLN A 393 -5.82 -1.10 11.83
C GLN A 393 -5.28 -0.31 13.02
N ILE A 394 -5.04 0.99 12.84
CA ILE A 394 -4.58 1.89 13.91
C ILE A 394 -5.60 1.97 15.04
N ARG A 395 -6.90 2.08 14.72
CA ARG A 395 -8.00 2.11 15.71
C ARG A 395 -8.12 0.82 16.52
N CYS A 396 -7.65 -0.31 15.99
CA CYS A 396 -7.66 -1.59 16.70
C CYS A 396 -6.49 -1.75 17.68
N LEU A 397 -5.50 -0.85 17.65
CA LEU A 397 -4.43 -0.85 18.64
C LEU A 397 -4.98 -0.46 20.02
N SER A 398 -4.45 -1.07 21.07
CA SER A 398 -4.88 -0.80 22.45
C SER A 398 -4.32 0.54 22.94
N GLN A 399 -5.11 1.61 22.82
CA GLN A 399 -4.80 2.98 23.30
C GLN A 399 -3.49 3.56 22.72
N PRO A 400 -3.30 3.57 21.38
CA PRO A 400 -2.07 4.04 20.75
C PRO A 400 -1.75 5.51 21.09
N GLU A 401 -2.77 6.33 21.37
CA GLU A 401 -2.61 7.72 21.78
C GLU A 401 -1.84 7.86 23.09
N ARG A 402 -2.01 6.90 24.02
CA ARG A 402 -1.29 6.90 25.30
C ARG A 402 0.17 6.58 25.15
N TRP A 403 0.57 5.87 24.08
CA TRP A 403 1.97 5.55 23.84
C TRP A 403 2.75 6.76 23.35
N ILE A 404 2.10 7.60 22.54
CA ILE A 404 2.71 8.83 22.01
C ILE A 404 2.81 9.91 23.09
N ASP A 405 1.76 10.04 23.90
CA ASP A 405 1.69 11.08 24.93
C ASP A 405 2.13 10.58 26.32
N ASP A 406 2.83 9.44 26.43
CA ASP A 406 3.27 8.87 27.71
C ASP A 406 4.27 9.82 28.40
N PRO A 407 3.87 10.52 29.47
CA PRO A 407 4.72 11.51 30.12
C PRO A 407 5.84 10.87 30.94
N VAL A 408 5.71 9.57 31.28
CA VAL A 408 6.68 8.80 32.07
C VAL A 408 7.73 8.18 31.16
N ALA A 409 7.39 7.88 29.91
CA ALA A 409 8.30 7.26 28.98
C ALA A 409 9.51 8.16 28.65
N ASN A 410 9.34 9.47 28.55
CA ASN A 410 10.35 10.40 28.00
C ASN A 410 10.92 9.90 26.65
N LYS A 411 10.07 9.29 25.81
CA LYS A 411 10.46 8.70 24.52
C LYS A 411 9.78 9.48 23.38
N PRO A 412 10.45 9.68 22.24
CA PRO A 412 9.87 10.35 21.07
C PRO A 412 8.98 9.41 20.26
N TRP A 413 7.98 8.78 20.87
CA TRP A 413 7.10 7.84 20.18
C TRP A 413 6.19 8.63 19.25
N ARG A 414 6.64 8.85 18.02
CA ARG A 414 5.92 9.63 17.00
C ARG A 414 4.78 8.80 16.41
N ASN A 415 3.82 9.46 15.77
CA ASN A 415 2.80 8.79 14.95
C ASN A 415 3.41 7.88 13.86
N GLN A 416 4.62 8.17 13.39
CA GLN A 416 5.42 7.31 12.51
C GLN A 416 5.64 5.90 13.08
N PHE A 417 5.86 5.77 14.39
CA PHE A 417 6.01 4.46 15.02
C PHE A 417 4.71 3.64 14.91
N ILE A 418 3.57 4.30 15.15
CA ILE A 418 2.25 3.65 15.04
C ILE A 418 1.96 3.22 13.59
N LEU A 419 2.33 4.04 12.61
CA LEU A 419 2.24 3.68 11.21
C LEU A 419 3.06 2.40 10.92
N ASN A 420 4.33 2.37 11.32
CA ASN A 420 5.19 1.21 11.11
C ASN A 420 4.65 -0.07 11.76
N LEU A 421 4.10 0.03 12.98
CA LEU A 421 3.46 -1.11 13.65
C LEU A 421 2.21 -1.57 12.90
N ALA A 422 1.37 -0.64 12.43
CA ALA A 422 0.17 -0.96 11.65
C ALA A 422 0.52 -1.64 10.32
N LEU A 423 1.53 -1.13 9.60
CA LEU A 423 2.06 -1.74 8.38
C LEU A 423 2.62 -3.13 8.64
N ALA A 424 3.36 -3.33 9.73
CA ALA A 424 3.91 -4.64 10.09
C ALA A 424 2.82 -5.68 10.42
N GLN A 425 1.75 -5.27 11.12
CA GLN A 425 0.63 -6.15 11.45
C GLN A 425 -0.26 -6.48 10.25
N ALA A 426 -0.49 -5.50 9.37
CA ALA A 426 -1.28 -5.68 8.16
C ALA A 426 -0.49 -6.28 6.99
N ASP A 427 0.84 -6.24 7.06
CA ASP A 427 1.78 -6.62 5.99
C ASP A 427 1.40 -5.98 4.64
N CYS A 428 1.16 -4.67 4.68
CA CYS A 428 0.60 -3.92 3.55
C CYS A 428 1.50 -2.79 3.05
N GLY A 429 2.70 -2.62 3.60
CA GLY A 429 3.64 -1.61 3.12
C GLY A 429 4.26 -2.01 1.78
N VAL A 430 4.24 -1.09 0.81
CA VAL A 430 4.93 -1.22 -0.47
C VAL A 430 5.96 -0.10 -0.57
N GLU A 431 7.23 -0.48 -0.72
CA GLU A 431 8.33 0.48 -0.85
C GLU A 431 8.30 1.12 -2.24
N ILE A 432 8.31 2.45 -2.26
CA ILE A 432 8.52 3.24 -3.49
C ILE A 432 9.90 3.89 -3.44
N ASP A 433 10.35 4.39 -4.60
CA ASP A 433 11.65 5.01 -4.76
C ASP A 433 11.88 6.15 -3.73
N ALA A 434 13.03 6.11 -3.04
CA ALA A 434 13.39 7.05 -1.99
C ALA A 434 13.38 8.52 -2.46
N ARG A 435 13.55 8.78 -3.77
CA ARG A 435 13.46 10.12 -4.36
C ARG A 435 12.15 10.84 -4.07
N TYR A 436 11.06 10.11 -3.78
CA TYR A 436 9.76 10.68 -3.43
C TYR A 436 9.65 11.06 -1.95
N ASN A 437 10.69 10.87 -1.14
CA ASN A 437 10.75 11.39 0.23
C ASN A 437 12.21 11.54 0.69
N ILE A 438 12.92 12.49 0.09
CA ILE A 438 14.28 12.85 0.54
C ILE A 438 14.16 13.58 1.88
N GLN A 439 14.58 12.90 2.94
CA GLN A 439 14.50 13.39 4.32
C GLN A 439 15.70 14.30 4.61
N ALA A 440 15.52 15.60 4.40
CA ALA A 440 16.60 16.60 4.43
C ALA A 440 17.34 16.69 5.78
N GLN A 441 16.75 16.18 6.86
CA GLN A 441 17.44 16.04 8.14
C GLN A 441 18.61 15.04 8.08
N SER A 442 18.47 13.97 7.29
CA SER A 442 19.43 12.85 7.26
C SER A 442 20.11 12.68 5.91
N GLN A 443 19.58 13.30 4.84
CA GLN A 443 20.09 13.22 3.48
C GLN A 443 20.38 14.62 2.95
N SER A 444 21.49 14.79 2.24
CA SER A 444 21.77 16.07 1.57
C SER A 444 20.90 16.23 0.32
N ALA A 445 20.45 17.46 0.07
CA ALA A 445 19.74 17.84 -1.14
C ALA A 445 20.45 19.05 -1.77
N GLU A 446 20.95 18.87 -2.98
CA GLU A 446 21.63 19.91 -3.76
C GLU A 446 20.64 20.49 -4.78
N PHE A 447 20.24 21.74 -4.55
CA PHE A 447 19.29 22.44 -5.41
C PHE A 447 19.99 23.15 -6.56
N MET A 448 19.34 23.13 -7.73
CA MET A 448 19.77 23.83 -8.92
C MET A 448 18.59 24.56 -9.57
N GLN A 449 18.86 25.77 -10.07
CA GLN A 449 17.93 26.49 -10.93
C GLN A 449 18.15 26.07 -12.37
N SER A 450 17.09 25.63 -13.03
CA SER A 450 17.07 25.39 -14.48
C SER A 450 16.05 26.31 -15.17
N PRO A 451 16.08 26.41 -16.51
CA PRO A 451 15.03 27.08 -17.28
C PRO A 451 13.65 26.43 -17.09
N ALA A 452 13.60 25.13 -16.76
CA ALA A 452 12.37 24.37 -16.54
C ALA A 452 11.82 24.48 -15.11
N GLY A 453 12.54 25.14 -14.19
CA GLY A 453 12.19 25.27 -12.79
C GLY A 453 13.31 24.85 -11.85
N ILE A 454 12.95 24.59 -10.59
CA ILE A 454 13.87 24.14 -9.55
C ILE A 454 13.99 22.62 -9.65
N THR A 455 15.22 22.13 -9.65
CA THR A 455 15.52 20.69 -9.56
C THR A 455 16.42 20.45 -8.35
N ALA A 456 16.40 19.25 -7.78
CA ALA A 456 17.34 18.88 -6.74
C ALA A 456 17.91 17.49 -7.00
N HIS A 457 19.09 17.22 -6.45
CA HIS A 457 19.71 15.89 -6.45
C HIS A 457 20.10 15.49 -5.03
N SER A 458 20.04 14.20 -4.74
CA SER A 458 20.49 13.60 -3.49
C SER A 458 21.27 12.33 -3.81
N HIS A 459 22.50 12.22 -3.30
CA HIS A 459 23.39 11.08 -3.54
C HIS A 459 23.54 10.68 -5.03
N GLY A 460 23.67 11.69 -5.91
CA GLY A 460 23.83 11.48 -7.35
C GLY A 460 22.54 11.09 -8.10
N MET A 461 21.40 11.01 -7.42
CA MET A 461 20.10 10.73 -8.01
C MET A 461 19.20 11.98 -7.99
N PRO A 462 18.27 12.13 -8.94
CA PRO A 462 17.25 13.16 -8.86
C PRO A 462 16.43 13.05 -7.58
N ALA A 463 16.15 14.20 -6.96
CA ALA A 463 15.36 14.30 -5.75
C ALA A 463 13.97 14.86 -6.08
N GLY A 464 12.98 13.98 -6.17
CA GLY A 464 11.64 14.30 -6.66
C GLY A 464 10.76 15.00 -5.62
N VAL A 465 10.87 14.65 -4.35
CA VAL A 465 10.18 15.32 -3.24
C VAL A 465 11.16 15.52 -2.09
N ILE A 466 11.33 16.78 -1.69
CA ILE A 466 12.17 17.14 -0.54
C ILE A 466 11.29 17.32 0.69
N HIS A 467 11.65 16.65 1.78
CA HIS A 467 10.99 16.73 3.07
C HIS A 467 11.87 17.50 4.06
N PHE A 468 11.45 18.71 4.44
CA PHE A 468 12.16 19.53 5.41
C PHE A 468 11.79 19.13 6.85
N ASN A 469 12.07 17.88 7.23
CA ASN A 469 11.77 17.36 8.56
C ASN A 469 12.72 17.89 9.66
N GLY A 470 12.17 18.03 10.87
CA GLY A 470 12.96 18.39 12.06
C GLY A 470 13.78 19.67 11.92
N VAL A 471 15.08 19.60 12.15
CA VAL A 471 15.99 20.77 12.10
C VAL A 471 16.22 21.29 10.68
N SER A 472 15.95 20.48 9.65
CA SER A 472 16.15 20.87 8.25
C SER A 472 15.16 21.95 7.77
N LYS A 473 14.11 22.24 8.55
CA LYS A 473 13.18 23.38 8.32
C LYS A 473 13.88 24.73 8.21
N HIS A 474 15.09 24.86 8.72
CA HIS A 474 15.89 26.08 8.63
C HIS A 474 16.96 26.05 7.54
N GLN A 475 17.17 24.88 6.92
CA GLN A 475 18.10 24.72 5.81
C GLN A 475 17.49 25.30 4.52
N SER A 476 18.36 25.68 3.58
CA SER A 476 17.97 26.12 2.24
C SER A 476 16.85 27.19 2.18
N PRO A 477 16.87 28.26 3.01
CA PRO A 477 15.84 29.30 3.00
C PRO A 477 15.64 29.97 1.65
N GLU A 478 16.66 30.01 0.80
CA GLU A 478 16.66 30.62 -0.53
C GLU A 478 15.82 29.87 -1.58
N TRP A 479 15.50 28.60 -1.31
CA TRP A 479 14.63 27.78 -2.16
C TRP A 479 13.19 27.74 -1.66
N ARG A 480 12.97 28.14 -0.40
CA ARG A 480 11.65 28.30 0.20
C ARG A 480 11.04 29.65 -0.18
N GLY A 481 9.73 29.69 -0.27
CA GLY A 481 8.96 30.87 -0.64
C GLY A 481 8.94 31.19 -2.13
N ARG A 482 9.54 30.36 -2.97
CA ARG A 482 9.60 30.60 -4.42
C ARG A 482 8.27 30.36 -5.11
N TYR A 483 7.48 29.40 -4.65
CA TYR A 483 6.15 29.16 -5.21
C TYR A 483 5.12 30.08 -4.57
N ARG A 484 5.20 30.29 -3.25
CA ARG A 484 4.26 31.19 -2.56
C ARG A 484 4.35 32.64 -3.00
N SER A 485 5.53 33.11 -3.45
CA SER A 485 5.72 34.49 -3.94
C SER A 485 4.93 34.78 -5.22
N SER A 486 4.55 33.74 -5.97
CA SER A 486 3.67 33.90 -7.12
C SER A 486 2.22 34.15 -6.65
N PRO A 487 1.53 35.20 -7.15
CA PRO A 487 0.16 35.51 -6.77
C PRO A 487 -0.87 34.48 -7.27
N ARG A 488 -0.49 33.68 -8.29
CA ARG A 488 -1.30 32.60 -8.85
C ARG A 488 -0.49 31.30 -8.91
N PRO A 489 -1.14 30.13 -8.88
CA PRO A 489 -0.44 28.86 -9.07
C PRO A 489 0.40 28.88 -10.35
N LEU A 490 1.68 28.53 -10.22
CA LEU A 490 2.53 28.29 -11.38
C LEU A 490 2.06 26.98 -12.00
N THR A 491 1.41 27.07 -13.16
CA THR A 491 1.01 25.89 -13.93
C THR A 491 2.05 25.69 -15.01
N ARG A 492 2.62 24.49 -15.07
CA ARG A 492 3.38 24.10 -16.24
C ARG A 492 2.37 23.93 -17.37
N THR A 493 2.62 24.55 -18.53
CA THR A 493 1.80 24.30 -19.73
C THR A 493 1.76 22.80 -19.95
N GLU A 494 0.58 22.25 -20.30
CA GLU A 494 0.45 20.85 -20.70
C GLU A 494 1.57 20.54 -21.67
N THR A 495 2.53 19.74 -21.23
CA THR A 495 3.59 19.29 -22.11
C THR A 495 2.94 18.39 -23.16
N ALA A 496 3.45 18.41 -24.39
CA ALA A 496 3.09 17.43 -25.41
C ALA A 496 2.95 16.02 -24.79
N SER A 497 1.94 15.26 -25.24
CA SER A 497 1.59 13.92 -24.76
C SER A 497 2.83 13.16 -24.29
N ASP A 498 2.79 12.61 -23.06
CA ASP A 498 3.91 11.87 -22.48
C ASP A 498 4.21 10.56 -23.21
N GLY A 499 3.46 10.23 -24.27
CA GLY A 499 3.59 9.05 -25.10
C GLY A 499 2.73 7.90 -24.63
N TYR A 500 2.29 7.89 -23.36
CA TYR A 500 1.51 6.78 -22.82
C TYR A 500 0.14 6.66 -23.49
N GLU A 501 -0.57 7.78 -23.64
CA GLU A 501 -1.88 7.81 -24.33
C GLU A 501 -1.76 7.30 -25.77
N VAL A 502 -0.65 7.62 -26.44
CA VAL A 502 -0.38 7.18 -27.81
C VAL A 502 -0.13 5.68 -27.87
N PHE A 503 0.64 5.14 -26.92
CA PHE A 503 0.85 3.70 -26.77
C PHE A 503 -0.48 2.98 -26.51
N VAL A 504 -1.29 3.46 -25.56
CA VAL A 504 -2.60 2.87 -25.24
C VAL A 504 -3.52 2.88 -26.46
N LYS A 505 -3.52 3.95 -27.25
CA LYS A 505 -4.29 4.02 -28.50
C LYS A 505 -3.84 2.98 -29.51
N ALA A 506 -2.53 2.81 -29.73
CA ALA A 506 -1.99 1.81 -30.63
C ALA A 506 -2.30 0.38 -30.15
N LEU A 507 -2.16 0.13 -28.84
CA LEU A 507 -2.49 -1.15 -28.22
C LEU A 507 -3.98 -1.49 -28.40
N ARG A 508 -4.89 -0.55 -28.15
CA ARG A 508 -6.34 -0.74 -28.34
C ARG A 508 -6.68 -1.04 -29.80
N GLN A 509 -6.06 -0.33 -30.74
CA GLN A 509 -6.25 -0.60 -32.16
C GLN A 509 -5.80 -2.01 -32.49
N TRP A 510 -4.61 -2.43 -32.04
CA TRP A 510 -4.11 -3.78 -32.26
C TRP A 510 -5.03 -4.85 -31.67
N ILE A 511 -5.42 -4.73 -30.39
CA ILE A 511 -6.40 -5.61 -29.72
C ILE A 511 -7.72 -5.66 -30.49
N GLY A 512 -8.22 -4.52 -30.97
CA GLY A 512 -9.47 -4.46 -31.74
C GLY A 512 -9.43 -5.28 -33.04
N HIS A 513 -8.25 -5.50 -33.62
CA HIS A 513 -8.07 -6.34 -34.81
C HIS A 513 -7.76 -7.81 -34.46
N THR A 514 -7.07 -8.07 -33.36
CA THR A 514 -6.55 -9.40 -33.01
C THR A 514 -7.36 -10.14 -31.94
N GLY A 515 -8.26 -9.45 -31.24
CA GLY A 515 -8.97 -9.97 -30.06
C GLY A 515 -8.17 -9.81 -28.77
N MET A 516 -8.86 -9.87 -27.61
CA MET A 516 -8.22 -9.79 -26.28
C MET A 516 -7.26 -10.95 -26.02
N ASP A 517 -7.53 -12.14 -26.55
CA ASP A 517 -6.64 -13.30 -26.49
C ASP A 517 -5.25 -13.02 -27.11
N ALA A 518 -5.12 -11.97 -27.92
CA ALA A 518 -3.81 -11.54 -28.41
C ALA A 518 -2.88 -11.02 -27.29
N LEU A 519 -3.39 -10.71 -26.10
CA LEU A 519 -2.58 -10.39 -24.93
C LEU A 519 -2.00 -11.63 -24.23
N THR A 520 -2.29 -12.85 -24.70
CA THR A 520 -1.59 -14.08 -24.27
C THR A 520 -0.09 -13.92 -24.49
N TRP A 521 0.72 -14.26 -23.47
CA TRP A 521 2.18 -14.06 -23.47
C TRP A 521 2.58 -12.60 -23.58
N SER A 522 1.78 -11.72 -22.99
CA SER A 522 2.11 -10.31 -22.75
C SER A 522 1.89 -10.00 -21.27
N PHE A 523 2.22 -8.78 -20.85
CA PHE A 523 2.11 -8.27 -19.47
C PHE A 523 0.78 -8.47 -18.73
N TYR A 524 -0.26 -8.93 -19.43
CA TYR A 524 -1.61 -9.14 -18.91
C TYR A 524 -2.22 -10.50 -19.21
N GLY A 525 -1.54 -11.41 -19.93
CA GLY A 525 -2.14 -12.69 -20.32
C GLY A 525 -1.21 -13.88 -20.19
N THR A 526 -1.67 -14.94 -19.55
CA THR A 526 -0.99 -16.24 -19.53
C THR A 526 -1.36 -17.07 -20.75
N SER A 527 -0.87 -18.31 -20.81
CA SER A 527 -0.91 -19.20 -21.97
C SER A 527 -2.29 -19.47 -22.57
N ASP A 528 -3.38 -19.19 -21.86
CA ASP A 528 -4.75 -19.48 -22.30
C ASP A 528 -5.55 -18.26 -22.80
N GLY A 529 -5.03 -17.03 -22.67
CA GLY A 529 -5.64 -15.79 -23.17
C GLY A 529 -6.94 -15.35 -22.48
N ALA A 530 -7.59 -16.25 -21.74
CA ALA A 530 -8.84 -16.02 -21.03
C ALA A 530 -8.64 -15.46 -19.62
N SER A 531 -7.42 -15.59 -19.07
CA SER A 531 -7.10 -15.14 -17.72
C SER A 531 -7.02 -13.63 -17.56
N ALA A 532 -6.86 -12.86 -18.65
CA ALA A 532 -6.70 -11.40 -18.64
C ALA A 532 -8.04 -10.68 -18.38
N ASN A 533 -8.60 -10.83 -17.18
CA ASN A 533 -9.92 -10.32 -16.83
C ASN A 533 -9.82 -8.84 -16.45
N LEU A 534 -9.44 -8.01 -17.44
CA LEU A 534 -9.37 -6.56 -17.32
C LEU A 534 -10.78 -5.97 -17.38
N VAL A 535 -11.37 -5.57 -16.24
CA VAL A 535 -12.66 -4.86 -16.22
C VAL A 535 -12.62 -3.57 -17.03
N ASP A 536 -11.46 -2.91 -17.09
CA ASP A 536 -11.24 -1.75 -17.93
C ASP A 536 -9.90 -1.80 -18.67
N ALA A 537 -9.93 -2.29 -19.90
CA ALA A 537 -8.82 -2.24 -20.86
C ALA A 537 -8.40 -0.79 -21.22
N SER A 538 -8.97 0.24 -20.58
CA SER A 538 -8.58 1.62 -20.78
C SER A 538 -7.40 2.07 -19.92
N THR A 539 -7.15 1.45 -18.76
CA THR A 539 -6.20 1.97 -17.75
C THR A 539 -4.85 1.26 -17.70
N PHE A 540 -4.77 -0.02 -18.10
CA PHE A 540 -3.58 -0.89 -18.06
C PHE A 540 -2.55 -0.52 -16.95
N PRO A 541 -2.89 -0.68 -15.66
CA PRO A 541 -2.09 -0.17 -14.54
C PRO A 541 -0.60 -0.55 -14.50
N LEU A 542 -0.22 -1.78 -14.86
CA LEU A 542 1.17 -2.25 -14.92
C LEU A 542 1.93 -1.60 -16.07
N PHE A 543 1.29 -1.37 -17.22
CA PHE A 543 1.92 -0.60 -18.31
C PHE A 543 2.06 0.87 -17.93
N ALA A 544 1.06 1.47 -17.29
CA ALA A 544 1.18 2.83 -16.77
C ALA A 544 2.34 2.92 -15.78
N THR A 545 2.43 1.95 -14.87
CA THR A 545 3.52 1.83 -13.90
C THR A 545 4.88 1.67 -14.58
N LEU A 546 5.01 0.75 -15.55
CA LEU A 546 6.23 0.55 -16.33
C LEU A 546 6.64 1.83 -17.07
N HIS A 547 5.70 2.44 -17.80
CA HIS A 547 5.92 3.69 -18.52
C HIS A 547 6.43 4.78 -17.59
N TYR A 548 5.71 5.02 -16.49
CA TYR A 548 6.02 6.12 -15.58
C TYR A 548 7.31 5.86 -14.79
N LEU A 549 7.59 4.62 -14.36
CA LEU A 549 8.87 4.28 -13.72
C LEU A 549 10.05 4.54 -14.64
N ILE A 550 10.02 4.06 -15.88
CA ILE A 550 11.08 4.27 -16.89
C ILE A 550 11.23 5.75 -17.21
N ARG A 551 10.11 6.44 -17.43
CA ARG A 551 10.10 7.85 -17.77
C ARG A 551 10.70 8.66 -16.63
N THR A 552 10.21 8.53 -15.41
CA THR A 552 10.62 9.45 -14.34
C THR A 552 12.02 9.16 -13.81
N ASN A 553 12.51 7.92 -13.91
CA ASN A 553 13.91 7.58 -13.62
C ASN A 553 14.91 8.07 -14.69
N GLY A 554 14.46 8.88 -15.65
CA GLY A 554 15.36 9.48 -16.64
C GLY A 554 15.97 8.46 -17.61
N CYS A 555 15.45 7.23 -17.66
CA CYS A 555 16.01 6.17 -18.49
C CYS A 555 16.04 6.55 -19.97
N CYS A 556 17.20 6.49 -20.62
CA CYS A 556 17.31 6.72 -22.06
C CYS A 556 17.59 5.43 -22.84
N ARG A 557 18.23 4.46 -22.19
CA ARG A 557 18.54 3.15 -22.76
C ARG A 557 18.00 2.07 -21.85
N VAL A 558 17.14 1.21 -22.37
CA VAL A 558 16.51 0.11 -21.65
C VAL A 558 16.79 -1.18 -22.41
N ILE A 559 17.13 -2.23 -21.69
CA ILE A 559 17.25 -3.58 -22.25
C ILE A 559 16.09 -4.45 -21.75
N GLU A 560 15.50 -5.23 -22.63
CA GLU A 560 14.44 -6.17 -22.30
C GLU A 560 14.84 -7.56 -22.79
N THR A 561 14.55 -8.57 -21.99
CA THR A 561 14.59 -9.97 -22.40
C THR A 561 13.16 -10.53 -22.40
N GLY A 562 12.81 -11.34 -23.41
CA GLY A 562 11.50 -12.01 -23.45
C GLY A 562 10.40 -11.16 -24.08
N THR A 563 10.74 -10.48 -25.17
CA THR A 563 9.87 -9.49 -25.81
C THR A 563 8.56 -10.04 -26.35
N ALA A 564 8.48 -11.32 -26.74
CA ALA A 564 7.29 -12.00 -27.24
C ALA A 564 6.53 -11.15 -28.29
N ARG A 565 5.30 -10.72 -27.99
CA ARG A 565 4.46 -9.88 -28.88
C ARG A 565 4.85 -8.38 -28.88
N GLY A 566 5.85 -7.97 -28.11
CA GLY A 566 6.45 -6.65 -28.11
C GLY A 566 5.63 -5.53 -27.47
N VAL A 567 4.64 -5.87 -26.64
CA VAL A 567 3.76 -4.88 -25.98
C VAL A 567 4.54 -4.06 -24.95
N SER A 568 5.34 -4.72 -24.13
CA SER A 568 6.22 -4.10 -23.13
C SER A 568 7.29 -3.23 -23.79
N ALA A 569 7.95 -3.70 -24.85
CA ALA A 569 8.87 -2.88 -25.65
C ALA A 569 8.22 -1.60 -26.20
N ALA A 570 6.98 -1.70 -26.71
CA ALA A 570 6.19 -0.55 -27.17
C ALA A 570 5.86 0.42 -26.01
N CYS A 571 5.51 -0.12 -24.85
CA CYS A 571 5.27 0.66 -23.64
C CYS A 571 6.54 1.42 -23.20
N ILE A 572 7.69 0.75 -23.15
CA ILE A 572 8.98 1.36 -22.80
C ILE A 572 9.37 2.41 -23.84
N ALA A 573 9.19 2.12 -25.14
CA ALA A 573 9.46 3.08 -26.21
C ALA A 573 8.65 4.37 -26.03
N SER A 574 7.38 4.26 -25.64
CA SER A 574 6.53 5.41 -25.35
C SER A 574 7.07 6.29 -24.21
N ALA A 575 7.77 5.69 -23.24
CA ALA A 575 8.37 6.40 -22.12
C ALA A 575 9.64 7.17 -22.50
N ILE A 576 10.40 6.72 -23.51
CA ILE A 576 11.75 7.23 -23.78
C ILE A 576 11.93 7.88 -25.16
N ALA A 577 11.05 7.66 -26.13
CA ALA A 577 11.25 8.09 -27.54
C ALA A 577 11.48 9.59 -27.73
N HIS A 578 11.03 10.42 -26.79
CA HIS A 578 11.26 11.87 -26.79
C HIS A 578 12.69 12.28 -26.43
N ARG A 579 13.56 11.34 -26.04
CA ARG A 579 14.93 11.59 -25.55
C ARG A 579 15.96 11.39 -26.65
N SER A 580 17.00 12.22 -26.64
CA SER A 580 18.14 12.05 -27.53
C SER A 580 18.90 10.76 -27.19
N GLY A 581 19.13 9.91 -28.18
CA GLY A 581 19.81 8.62 -28.01
C GLY A 581 18.95 7.51 -27.40
N ALA A 582 17.62 7.67 -27.42
CA ALA A 582 16.69 6.69 -26.87
C ALA A 582 16.82 5.33 -27.55
N ALA A 583 16.92 4.26 -26.77
CA ALA A 583 16.92 2.89 -27.30
C ALA A 583 16.27 1.89 -26.35
N VAL A 584 15.38 1.06 -26.87
CA VAL A 584 14.83 -0.15 -26.26
C VAL A 584 15.45 -1.34 -26.97
N VAL A 585 16.49 -1.92 -26.38
CA VAL A 585 17.12 -3.13 -26.91
C VAL A 585 16.31 -4.33 -26.47
N THR A 586 15.76 -5.09 -27.42
CA THR A 586 14.94 -6.26 -27.14
C THR A 586 15.72 -7.53 -27.48
N ILE A 587 15.78 -8.49 -26.56
CA ILE A 587 16.45 -9.78 -26.74
C ILE A 587 15.39 -10.87 -26.72
N ASP A 588 15.21 -11.53 -27.85
CA ASP A 588 14.28 -12.66 -27.98
C ASP A 588 14.76 -13.61 -29.08
N MET A 589 14.75 -14.92 -28.82
CA MET A 589 15.11 -15.92 -29.83
C MET A 589 14.10 -15.98 -30.97
N HIS A 590 12.86 -15.57 -30.70
CA HIS A 590 11.74 -15.71 -31.60
C HIS A 590 11.30 -14.36 -32.18
N SER A 591 10.87 -14.42 -33.45
CA SER A 591 10.19 -13.31 -34.10
C SER A 591 8.71 -13.64 -34.21
N HIS A 592 7.87 -12.73 -33.72
CA HIS A 592 6.41 -12.89 -33.72
C HIS A 592 5.79 -11.94 -34.75
N ALA A 593 4.99 -12.46 -35.68
CA ALA A 593 4.34 -11.62 -36.70
C ALA A 593 3.44 -10.53 -36.10
N ASP A 594 2.80 -10.82 -34.95
CA ASP A 594 1.92 -9.86 -34.28
C ASP A 594 2.69 -8.70 -33.62
N ARG A 595 3.97 -8.91 -33.29
CA ARG A 595 4.89 -7.86 -32.81
C ARG A 595 5.10 -6.78 -33.86
N GLU A 596 5.41 -7.19 -35.09
CA GLU A 596 5.60 -6.27 -36.21
C GLU A 596 4.32 -5.49 -36.53
N LYS A 597 3.14 -6.13 -36.41
CA LYS A 597 1.85 -5.45 -36.58
C LYS A 597 1.64 -4.38 -35.51
N LEU A 598 1.86 -4.69 -34.24
CA LEU A 598 1.72 -3.71 -33.16
C LEU A 598 2.69 -2.53 -33.36
N TRP A 599 3.97 -2.82 -33.60
CA TRP A 599 5.00 -1.80 -33.76
C TRP A 599 4.79 -0.94 -35.01
N SER A 600 4.17 -1.47 -36.07
CA SER A 600 3.80 -0.69 -37.25
C SER A 600 2.71 0.36 -36.97
N GLY A 601 1.89 0.16 -35.93
CA GLY A 601 0.87 1.10 -35.47
C GLY A 601 1.41 2.21 -34.57
N LEU A 602 2.68 2.15 -34.16
CA LEU A 602 3.32 3.18 -33.33
C LEU A 602 3.81 4.37 -34.18
N PRO A 603 3.90 5.58 -33.58
CA PRO A 603 4.61 6.70 -34.19
C PRO A 603 6.04 6.33 -34.58
N ILE A 604 6.57 7.00 -35.61
CA ILE A 604 7.88 6.67 -36.18
C ILE A 604 9.00 6.81 -35.14
N GLU A 605 8.90 7.79 -34.25
CA GLU A 605 9.86 8.07 -33.19
C GLU A 605 9.93 6.93 -32.17
N MET A 606 8.77 6.34 -31.81
CA MET A 606 8.69 5.20 -30.91
C MET A 606 9.19 3.93 -31.59
N ARG A 607 8.83 3.71 -32.86
CA ARG A 607 9.26 2.52 -33.59
C ARG A 607 10.78 2.51 -33.82
N GLN A 608 11.38 3.67 -34.12
CA GLN A 608 12.82 3.77 -34.40
C GLN A 608 13.70 3.56 -33.17
N CYS A 609 13.18 3.76 -31.96
CA CYS A 609 13.95 3.50 -30.76
C CYS A 609 13.96 2.03 -30.34
N ILE A 610 13.11 1.17 -30.93
CA ILE A 610 13.11 -0.28 -30.65
C ILE A 610 14.17 -0.97 -31.51
N VAL A 611 15.11 -1.66 -30.86
CA VAL A 611 16.25 -2.32 -31.49
C VAL A 611 16.19 -3.83 -31.19
N PRO A 612 15.57 -4.65 -32.07
CA PRO A 612 15.47 -6.08 -31.87
C PRO A 612 16.78 -6.82 -32.11
N ARG A 613 17.09 -7.76 -31.22
CA ARG A 613 18.24 -8.67 -31.28
C ARG A 613 17.76 -10.10 -31.12
N GLN A 614 18.12 -10.95 -32.07
CA GLN A 614 17.72 -12.35 -32.07
C GLN A 614 18.77 -13.21 -31.37
N HIS A 615 18.67 -13.32 -30.05
CA HIS A 615 19.58 -14.10 -29.20
C HIS A 615 18.80 -14.81 -28.09
N ASP A 616 19.40 -15.86 -27.52
CA ASP A 616 19.02 -16.34 -26.19
C ASP A 616 19.20 -15.21 -25.16
N ALA A 617 18.37 -15.20 -24.12
CA ALA A 617 18.36 -14.18 -23.08
C ALA A 617 19.75 -13.99 -22.44
N ILE A 618 20.34 -15.10 -22.01
CA ILE A 618 21.61 -15.11 -21.29
C ILE A 618 22.75 -14.75 -22.24
N ASP A 619 22.75 -15.32 -23.44
CA ASP A 619 23.77 -15.02 -24.45
C ASP A 619 23.71 -13.57 -24.92
N GLY A 620 22.51 -13.02 -25.09
CA GLY A 620 22.29 -11.62 -25.49
C GLY A 620 22.75 -10.63 -24.43
N LEU A 621 22.45 -10.90 -23.15
CA LEU A 621 22.95 -10.11 -22.02
C LEU A 621 24.47 -10.20 -21.90
N GLN A 622 25.06 -11.40 -22.05
CA GLN A 622 26.51 -11.59 -22.06
C GLN A 622 27.18 -10.86 -23.23
N PHE A 623 26.58 -10.91 -24.42
CA PHE A 623 27.07 -10.20 -25.59
C PHE A 623 27.09 -8.69 -25.35
N ALA A 624 25.99 -8.13 -24.82
CA ALA A 624 25.92 -6.71 -24.46
C ALA A 624 27.00 -6.33 -23.44
N LEU A 625 27.22 -7.19 -22.44
CA LEU A 625 28.25 -6.96 -21.41
C LEU A 625 29.66 -7.00 -22.01
N SER A 626 29.95 -7.99 -22.85
CA SER A 626 31.24 -8.11 -23.55
C SER A 626 31.51 -6.97 -24.53
N SER A 627 30.44 -6.36 -25.05
CA SER A 627 30.49 -5.20 -25.95
C SER A 627 30.65 -3.86 -25.20
N GLY A 628 30.74 -3.89 -23.87
CA GLY A 628 30.87 -2.68 -23.04
C GLY A 628 29.61 -1.81 -23.04
N GLU A 629 28.45 -2.38 -23.31
CA GLU A 629 27.19 -1.64 -23.29
C GLU A 629 26.75 -1.31 -21.86
N SER A 630 26.00 -0.21 -21.72
CA SER A 630 25.41 0.19 -20.44
C SER A 630 23.97 0.68 -20.64
N TYR A 631 23.15 0.43 -19.63
CA TYR A 631 21.71 0.68 -19.64
C TYR A 631 21.28 1.40 -18.36
N HIS A 632 20.16 2.11 -18.45
CA HIS A 632 19.54 2.78 -17.29
C HIS A 632 18.51 1.87 -16.62
N ALA A 633 17.94 0.94 -17.37
CA ALA A 633 17.02 -0.06 -16.85
C ALA A 633 17.11 -1.38 -17.61
N ALA A 634 16.75 -2.47 -16.95
CA ALA A 634 16.53 -3.79 -17.54
C ALA A 634 15.13 -4.31 -17.19
N LEU A 635 14.46 -4.97 -18.13
CA LEU A 635 13.22 -5.74 -17.91
C LEU A 635 13.48 -7.21 -18.23
N LEU A 636 13.27 -8.08 -17.25
CA LEU A 636 13.54 -9.52 -17.32
C LEU A 636 12.21 -10.28 -17.38
N ASP A 637 11.94 -10.95 -18.51
CA ASP A 637 10.66 -11.65 -18.75
C ASP A 637 10.81 -12.89 -19.65
N THR A 638 11.92 -13.63 -19.54
CA THR A 638 12.15 -14.80 -20.43
C THR A 638 11.69 -16.12 -19.88
N VAL A 639 12.40 -16.67 -18.89
CA VAL A 639 12.10 -17.99 -18.31
C VAL A 639 11.86 -17.83 -16.81
N HIS A 640 10.65 -18.17 -16.37
CA HIS A 640 10.16 -17.94 -15.01
C HIS A 640 10.63 -19.00 -13.98
N THR A 641 11.87 -19.49 -14.12
CA THR A 641 12.53 -20.35 -13.11
C THR A 641 13.47 -19.54 -12.23
N ALA A 642 13.61 -19.92 -10.96
CA ALA A 642 14.44 -19.20 -10.00
C ALA A 642 15.91 -19.11 -10.48
N GLU A 643 16.43 -20.20 -11.02
CA GLU A 643 17.80 -20.29 -11.54
C GLU A 643 18.03 -19.31 -12.69
N HIS A 644 17.10 -19.27 -13.65
CA HIS A 644 17.23 -18.41 -14.83
C HIS A 644 17.08 -16.93 -14.48
N VAL A 645 16.07 -16.57 -13.69
CA VAL A 645 15.86 -15.17 -13.24
C VAL A 645 17.08 -14.67 -12.45
N LEU A 646 17.66 -15.50 -11.58
CA LEU A 646 18.89 -15.15 -10.88
C LEU A 646 20.06 -14.95 -11.84
N ARG A 647 20.19 -15.77 -12.87
CA ARG A 647 21.26 -15.63 -13.87
C ARG A 647 21.11 -14.34 -14.68
N GLU A 648 19.89 -14.01 -15.11
CA GLU A 648 19.60 -12.74 -15.78
C GLU A 648 19.89 -11.55 -14.85
N PHE A 649 19.44 -11.60 -13.60
CA PHE A 649 19.68 -10.56 -12.61
C PHE A 649 21.18 -10.29 -12.42
N GLU A 650 22.00 -11.33 -12.32
CA GLU A 650 23.46 -11.21 -12.16
C GLU A 650 24.15 -10.51 -13.36
N LEU A 651 23.61 -10.67 -14.57
CA LEU A 651 24.10 -9.96 -15.76
C LEU A 651 23.54 -8.53 -15.81
N ALA A 652 22.24 -8.38 -15.56
CA ALA A 652 21.55 -7.10 -15.55
C ALA A 652 22.16 -6.13 -14.54
N ARG A 653 22.52 -6.58 -13.33
CA ARG A 653 23.16 -5.72 -12.31
C ARG A 653 24.53 -5.17 -12.72
N GLN A 654 25.19 -5.79 -13.70
CA GLN A 654 26.46 -5.31 -14.25
C GLN A 654 26.26 -4.36 -15.44
N LEU A 655 25.18 -4.56 -16.21
CA LEU A 655 24.80 -3.75 -17.36
C LEU A 655 24.09 -2.45 -16.98
N VAL A 656 23.26 -2.50 -15.93
CA VAL A 656 22.45 -1.38 -15.46
C VAL A 656 23.30 -0.48 -14.58
N CYS A 657 23.27 0.83 -14.82
CA CYS A 657 24.02 1.80 -14.01
C CYS A 657 23.64 1.72 -12.52
N PRO A 658 24.55 2.08 -11.58
CA PRO A 658 24.22 2.14 -10.16
C PRO A 658 22.99 3.03 -9.90
N GLY A 659 22.01 2.53 -9.13
CA GLY A 659 20.74 3.21 -8.90
C GLY A 659 19.74 3.14 -10.07
N GLY A 660 20.10 2.51 -11.19
CA GLY A 660 19.18 2.19 -12.28
C GLY A 660 18.19 1.08 -11.91
N LEU A 661 17.20 0.84 -12.76
CA LEU A 661 16.11 -0.11 -12.47
C LEU A 661 16.37 -1.50 -13.05
N ILE A 662 16.13 -2.54 -12.26
CA ILE A 662 16.00 -3.91 -12.75
C ILE A 662 14.58 -4.36 -12.43
N LEU A 663 13.82 -4.65 -13.48
CA LEU A 663 12.42 -5.02 -13.42
C LEU A 663 12.31 -6.50 -13.74
N VAL A 664 11.54 -7.24 -12.95
CA VAL A 664 11.24 -8.66 -13.21
C VAL A 664 9.73 -8.79 -13.36
N HIS A 665 9.30 -9.25 -14.53
CA HIS A 665 7.89 -9.48 -14.79
C HIS A 665 7.44 -10.84 -14.20
N ASP A 666 6.13 -11.06 -14.11
CA ASP A 666 5.53 -12.29 -13.57
C ASP A 666 6.04 -12.69 -12.17
N ALA A 667 6.14 -11.68 -11.30
CA ALA A 667 6.77 -11.81 -9.99
C ALA A 667 6.10 -12.84 -9.04
N ILE A 668 4.87 -13.27 -9.31
CA ILE A 668 4.15 -14.41 -8.70
C ILE A 668 3.35 -15.08 -9.83
N LEU A 669 4.01 -15.90 -10.65
CA LEU A 669 3.33 -16.71 -11.66
C LEU A 669 3.06 -18.12 -11.12
N ARG A 670 1.88 -18.67 -11.38
CA ARG A 670 1.52 -20.03 -10.95
C ARG A 670 2.44 -21.06 -11.58
N ASN A 671 2.85 -22.07 -10.79
CA ASN A 671 3.81 -23.11 -11.20
C ASN A 671 5.20 -22.58 -11.63
N SER A 672 5.50 -21.30 -11.35
CA SER A 672 6.83 -20.72 -11.53
C SER A 672 7.62 -20.73 -10.22
N THR A 673 8.87 -20.25 -10.26
CA THR A 673 9.71 -20.06 -9.05
C THR A 673 10.35 -18.66 -9.00
N VAL A 674 9.74 -17.68 -9.67
CA VAL A 674 10.23 -16.27 -9.71
C VAL A 674 10.25 -15.67 -8.31
N ASP A 675 9.25 -15.96 -7.49
CA ASP A 675 9.16 -15.53 -6.09
C ASP A 675 10.38 -15.97 -5.26
N GLN A 676 10.87 -17.19 -5.49
CA GLN A 676 12.08 -17.72 -4.84
C GLN A 676 13.34 -16.97 -5.28
N ALA A 677 13.44 -16.57 -6.55
CA ALA A 677 14.53 -15.71 -7.03
C ALA A 677 14.46 -14.32 -6.40
N LEU A 678 13.28 -13.71 -6.36
CA LEU A 678 13.07 -12.41 -5.71
C LEU A 678 13.43 -12.45 -4.22
N ASP A 679 13.07 -13.52 -3.52
CA ASP A 679 13.45 -13.74 -2.12
C ASP A 679 14.98 -13.94 -1.97
N ALA A 680 15.64 -14.58 -2.93
CA ALA A 680 17.10 -14.69 -2.96
C ALA A 680 17.77 -13.32 -3.20
N ILE A 681 17.30 -12.53 -4.16
CA ILE A 681 17.79 -11.17 -4.45
C ILE A 681 17.63 -10.28 -3.21
N GLN A 682 16.48 -10.36 -2.54
CA GLN A 682 16.23 -9.61 -1.31
C GLN A 682 17.18 -10.04 -0.17
N ARG A 683 17.48 -11.34 -0.04
CA ARG A 683 18.48 -11.87 0.92
C ARG A 683 19.91 -11.43 0.60
N GLN A 684 20.24 -11.16 -0.67
CA GLN A 684 21.52 -10.56 -1.07
C GLN A 684 21.63 -9.07 -0.69
N GLY A 685 20.56 -8.47 -0.14
CA GLY A 685 20.55 -7.09 0.34
C GLY A 685 19.98 -6.09 -0.66
N TYR A 686 19.35 -6.52 -1.75
CA TYR A 686 18.64 -5.62 -2.66
C TYR A 686 17.22 -5.32 -2.17
N GLY A 687 16.71 -4.12 -2.47
CA GLY A 687 15.31 -3.79 -2.26
C GLY A 687 14.45 -4.38 -3.36
N VAL A 688 13.41 -5.15 -2.99
CA VAL A 688 12.48 -5.75 -3.96
C VAL A 688 11.06 -5.30 -3.65
N SER A 689 10.51 -4.42 -4.48
CA SER A 689 9.12 -3.97 -4.41
C SER A 689 8.28 -4.79 -5.39
N ARG A 690 7.28 -5.52 -4.91
CA ARG A 690 6.45 -6.37 -5.76
C ARG A 690 5.07 -5.74 -5.98
N LEU A 691 4.71 -5.49 -7.24
CA LEU A 691 3.48 -4.86 -7.69
C LEU A 691 2.64 -5.91 -8.44
N TRP A 692 1.32 -5.91 -8.27
CA TRP A 692 0.40 -6.86 -8.91
C TRP A 692 -0.84 -6.15 -9.39
N THR A 693 -1.35 -6.54 -10.55
CA THR A 693 -2.76 -6.29 -10.85
C THR A 693 -3.60 -7.35 -10.15
N ALA A 694 -4.47 -6.93 -9.25
CA ALA A 694 -5.54 -7.77 -8.73
C ALA A 694 -6.85 -7.04 -8.97
N ASP A 695 -7.64 -7.52 -9.93
CA ASP A 695 -8.97 -6.99 -10.16
C ASP A 695 -9.98 -7.62 -9.18
N GLN A 696 -10.87 -6.79 -8.64
CA GLN A 696 -12.08 -7.13 -7.87
C GLN A 696 -11.99 -8.22 -6.78
N GLY A 697 -10.82 -8.59 -6.27
CA GLY A 697 -10.71 -9.66 -5.27
C GLY A 697 -11.05 -11.06 -5.79
N THR A 698 -11.27 -11.23 -7.11
CA THR A 698 -11.22 -12.54 -7.75
C THR A 698 -9.75 -12.79 -8.11
N PRO A 699 -9.08 -13.82 -7.55
CA PRO A 699 -7.76 -14.17 -8.04
C PRO A 699 -7.90 -14.63 -9.49
N GLU A 700 -7.23 -13.94 -10.41
CA GLU A 700 -6.68 -14.64 -11.55
C GLU A 700 -5.66 -15.63 -11.00
N ASP A 701 -5.67 -16.86 -11.51
CA ASP A 701 -4.84 -17.96 -11.00
C ASP A 701 -3.33 -17.63 -11.04
N ASP A 702 -2.93 -16.57 -11.77
CA ASP A 702 -1.56 -16.31 -12.18
C ASP A 702 -0.95 -15.00 -11.66
N ARG A 703 -1.65 -14.19 -10.84
CA ARG A 703 -1.14 -12.98 -10.13
C ARG A 703 -0.03 -12.21 -10.89
N LEU A 704 -0.31 -11.86 -12.14
CA LEU A 704 0.62 -11.13 -13.00
C LEU A 704 1.08 -9.83 -12.30
N GLY A 705 2.37 -9.56 -12.35
CA GLY A 705 2.96 -8.49 -11.55
C GLY A 705 4.38 -8.14 -11.91
N LEU A 706 4.80 -6.95 -11.47
CA LEU A 706 6.10 -6.37 -11.72
C LEU A 706 6.87 -6.27 -10.39
N ALA A 707 8.02 -6.93 -10.30
CA ALA A 707 8.98 -6.64 -9.24
C ALA A 707 9.93 -5.53 -9.71
N VAL A 708 10.10 -4.51 -8.87
CA VAL A 708 10.98 -3.37 -9.08
C VAL A 708 12.15 -3.47 -8.13
N ILE A 709 13.36 -3.46 -8.69
CA ILE A 709 14.62 -3.59 -7.97
C ILE A 709 15.50 -2.40 -8.34
N GLU A 710 15.91 -1.60 -7.37
CA GLU A 710 16.96 -0.60 -7.58
C GLU A 710 18.32 -1.33 -7.63
N ASN A 711 19.15 -1.05 -8.65
CA ASN A 711 20.48 -1.63 -8.76
C ASN A 711 21.47 -0.99 -7.77
N ARG A 712 21.21 -1.26 -6.49
CA ARG A 712 21.97 -0.78 -5.35
C ARG A 712 21.84 -1.80 -4.22
N GLN A 713 22.95 -2.47 -3.91
CA GLN A 713 23.01 -3.36 -2.76
C GLN A 713 23.00 -2.52 -1.48
N ARG A 714 22.16 -2.89 -0.51
CA ARG A 714 22.11 -2.23 0.79
C ARG A 714 23.35 -2.64 1.59
N CYS A 715 24.07 -1.68 2.14
CA CYS A 715 25.07 -1.96 3.16
C CYS A 715 24.35 -2.59 4.37
N LEU A 716 24.56 -3.88 4.60
CA LEU A 716 24.23 -4.52 5.87
C LEU A 716 25.25 -3.99 6.89
N GLY A 717 24.93 -2.86 7.51
CA GLY A 717 25.70 -2.27 8.60
C GLY A 717 25.63 -3.11 9.87
#